data_AF-A0A1X1ZQU5-F1
#
_entry.id   AF-A0A1X1ZQU5-F1
#
_cell.length_a   1.000
_cell.length_b   1.000
_cell.length_c   1.000
_cell.angle_alpha   90.00
_cell.angle_beta   90.00
_cell.angle_gamma   90.00
#
_symmetry.space_group_name_H-M   'P 1'
#
loop_
_entity.id
_entity.type
_entity.pdbx_description
1 polymer ?
#
loop_
_entity_poly.entity_id
_entity_poly.type
_entity_poly.pdbx_seq_one_letter_code
_entity_poly.pdbx_strand_id
1 'polypeptide(L)'
;MPLAVGTVIAGYRIENVLGSGGMGTVYLARHPTLPRSDALKILSAELSVDRQFRIRFTREADLAATLNHPNIVRVYNRGETDGHLWIAMEYVEGTAANDLARANLTPTRIVRIITDVAAALDYAHSRRVLHRDIKPGNFLISSPGSDHERVLLADFGIARALDDATTLTATGSMVGTAAYAAPETIEGRPADHRTDIYSLGCALFRLLTSRTPYEDNSLSATLAGHLMRPVPHPTEINPSLPPEIDDVIARALAKDPDQRFQTAGALAAATSAAFTNNPAPPTTTGPTGPRASNATNPTLSYPPTPPHAQPVWPAYDPRGAAAPPNSAMPQQFAGVPSGPTPTGPAGSAPTPKGRKRTRLIVGATVLVAALVAATVVGIHLFGHTSGDLGPYQPQTLNTKFGTLKLEHRPVAIAALGPGDPDAVLSLGAQPVLINAAGATTPSWLQPLMHSTPPVFAAADAAAITAAKPDLIIDTGDVDQPTYNALASIAPTLTRPADNSQDWTWQTQLNWVATALGRTDAAKTLLDKAQSEQNTIRSEHRSFLGKSAVVINYTGTTTTTTTTAAATPSPPSSYLESIGFTYNPHYKRSPGGPPQVPFNINDVDYIGQRSDVMLLLRTDPAAGGGGYAGLPAKYTSFGGTLVVIDDPATITALNTGGPAATSYLNTALVTKLTNQIH
;
A
#
# COMPACT_ATOMS: atom_id res chain seq x y z
N MET A 1 -4.50 27.26 7.59
CA MET A 1 -4.24 28.08 8.80
C MET A 1 -5.08 27.53 9.95
N PRO A 2 -4.68 27.70 11.21
CA PRO A 2 -5.53 27.36 12.36
C PRO A 2 -6.79 28.24 12.38
N LEU A 3 -7.86 27.75 13.02
CA LEU A 3 -9.10 28.48 13.24
C LEU A 3 -8.89 29.63 14.24
N ALA A 4 -9.64 30.71 14.08
CA ALA A 4 -9.58 31.85 14.98
C ALA A 4 -10.28 31.56 16.31
N VAL A 5 -9.84 32.25 17.38
CA VAL A 5 -10.56 32.27 18.65
C VAL A 5 -11.96 32.85 18.44
N GLY A 6 -12.97 32.22 19.03
CA GLY A 6 -14.38 32.58 18.88
C GLY A 6 -15.10 31.86 17.72
N THR A 7 -14.37 31.27 16.76
CA THR A 7 -14.95 30.39 15.71
C THR A 7 -15.74 29.24 16.34
N VAL A 8 -16.84 28.84 15.69
CA VAL A 8 -17.65 27.69 16.09
C VAL A 8 -17.56 26.61 15.01
N ILE A 9 -17.26 25.38 15.41
CA ILE A 9 -17.25 24.19 14.55
C ILE A 9 -17.75 23.00 15.36
N ALA A 10 -18.58 22.13 14.77
CA ALA A 10 -19.27 21.04 15.47
C ALA A 10 -20.08 21.48 16.72
N GLY A 11 -20.46 22.76 16.79
CA GLY A 11 -21.09 23.40 17.96
C GLY A 11 -20.11 23.83 19.06
N TYR A 12 -18.87 23.33 19.08
CA TYR A 12 -17.82 23.77 19.99
C TYR A 12 -17.31 25.16 19.59
N ARG A 13 -17.04 26.02 20.58
CA ARG A 13 -16.42 27.34 20.34
C ARG A 13 -14.94 27.29 20.66
N ILE A 14 -14.08 27.64 19.71
CA ILE A 14 -12.63 27.73 19.90
C ILE A 14 -12.30 28.83 20.92
N GLU A 15 -11.58 28.49 21.99
CA GLU A 15 -11.11 29.42 23.02
C GLU A 15 -9.60 29.67 22.92
N ASN A 16 -8.79 28.64 22.60
CA ASN A 16 -7.36 28.79 22.33
C ASN A 16 -6.82 27.66 21.44
N VAL A 17 -5.62 27.82 20.88
CA VAL A 17 -4.83 26.74 20.28
C VAL A 17 -3.98 26.07 21.36
N LEU A 18 -4.03 24.75 21.48
CA LEU A 18 -3.19 23.96 22.39
C LEU A 18 -1.95 23.39 21.70
N GLY A 19 -2.03 23.09 20.41
CA GLY A 19 -0.89 22.61 19.63
C GLY A 19 -1.24 22.38 18.15
N SER A 20 -0.25 22.33 17.28
CA SER A 20 -0.43 22.11 15.84
C SER A 20 0.70 21.26 15.27
N GLY A 21 0.39 20.37 14.33
CA GLY A 21 1.37 19.49 13.67
C GLY A 21 0.81 18.92 12.36
N GLY A 22 1.56 18.03 11.68
CA GLY A 22 1.20 17.55 10.34
C GLY A 22 -0.18 16.88 10.22
N MET A 23 -0.70 16.30 11.31
CA MET A 23 -2.02 15.67 11.33
C MET A 23 -3.19 16.65 11.52
N GLY A 24 -2.93 17.88 11.98
CA GLY A 24 -3.97 18.85 12.33
C GLY A 24 -3.63 19.73 13.53
N THR A 25 -4.65 20.37 14.09
CA THR A 25 -4.51 21.32 15.20
C THR A 25 -5.43 20.93 16.36
N VAL A 26 -4.90 20.97 17.58
CA VAL A 26 -5.64 20.76 18.83
C VAL A 26 -5.99 22.12 19.41
N TYR A 27 -7.25 22.30 19.77
CA TYR A 27 -7.78 23.53 20.36
C TYR A 27 -8.36 23.25 21.74
N LEU A 28 -8.27 24.24 22.63
CA LEU A 28 -9.17 24.33 23.77
C LEU A 28 -10.49 24.87 23.23
N ALA A 29 -11.58 24.14 23.40
CA ALA A 29 -12.87 24.53 22.85
C ALA A 29 -14.01 24.29 23.85
N ARG A 30 -14.81 25.33 24.06
CA ARG A 30 -15.96 25.30 24.97
C ARG A 30 -17.03 24.34 24.45
N HIS A 31 -17.51 23.45 25.31
CA HIS A 31 -18.55 22.49 24.96
C HIS A 31 -19.87 23.22 24.63
N PRO A 32 -20.62 22.83 23.58
CA PRO A 32 -21.83 23.54 23.13
C PRO A 32 -22.92 23.72 24.21
N THR A 33 -23.05 22.76 25.12
CA THR A 33 -24.18 22.68 26.08
C THR A 33 -23.77 22.45 27.55
N LEU A 34 -22.48 22.34 27.87
CA LEU A 34 -21.99 22.02 29.22
C LEU A 34 -21.05 23.11 29.72
N PRO A 35 -21.00 23.38 31.04
CA PRO A 35 -20.11 24.39 31.64
C PRO A 35 -18.67 23.86 31.77
N ARG A 36 -18.07 23.43 30.65
CA ARG A 36 -16.70 22.95 30.56
C ARG A 36 -16.11 23.22 29.16
N SER A 37 -14.80 23.08 29.04
CA SER A 37 -14.10 23.09 27.76
C SER A 37 -13.38 21.76 27.55
N ASP A 38 -13.41 21.28 26.31
CA ASP A 38 -12.84 20.01 25.88
C ASP A 38 -11.64 20.27 24.96
N ALA A 39 -10.74 19.30 24.83
CA ALA A 39 -9.69 19.36 23.81
C ALA A 39 -10.28 18.87 22.48
N LEU A 40 -10.35 19.76 21.49
CA LEU A 40 -10.89 19.48 20.16
C LEU A 40 -9.75 19.39 19.15
N LYS A 41 -9.43 18.18 18.68
CA LYS A 41 -8.44 17.92 17.64
C LYS A 41 -9.14 17.91 16.28
N ILE A 42 -8.84 18.89 15.43
CA ILE A 42 -9.39 19.03 14.08
C ILE A 42 -8.27 18.71 13.09
N LEU A 43 -8.55 17.81 12.15
CA LEU A 43 -7.57 17.29 11.22
C LEU A 43 -7.38 18.22 10.01
N SER A 44 -6.23 18.09 9.35
CA SER A 44 -5.95 18.86 8.12
C SER A 44 -7.00 18.57 7.04
N ALA A 45 -7.21 19.53 6.13
CA ALA A 45 -8.15 19.35 5.01
C ALA A 45 -7.73 18.15 4.14
N GLU A 46 -6.43 17.98 3.90
CA GLU A 46 -5.82 16.89 3.14
C GLU A 46 -6.17 15.51 3.71
N LEU A 47 -6.06 15.31 5.03
CA LEU A 47 -6.44 14.05 5.69
C LEU A 47 -7.97 13.89 5.78
N SER A 48 -8.71 14.99 5.84
CA SER A 48 -10.17 14.96 5.94
C SER A 48 -10.87 14.67 4.61
N VAL A 49 -10.19 14.79 3.46
CA VAL A 49 -10.71 14.38 2.14
C VAL A 49 -10.36 12.94 1.75
N ASP A 50 -9.28 12.35 2.27
CA ASP A 50 -8.94 10.94 2.00
C ASP A 50 -10.01 10.00 2.60
N ARG A 51 -10.75 9.30 1.74
CA ARG A 51 -11.77 8.30 2.12
C ARG A 51 -11.18 7.15 2.95
N GLN A 52 -9.96 6.70 2.66
CA GLN A 52 -9.32 5.61 3.40
C GLN A 52 -8.88 6.07 4.79
N PHE A 53 -8.25 7.25 4.91
CA PHE A 53 -8.01 7.88 6.20
C PHE A 53 -9.31 8.08 6.99
N ARG A 54 -10.39 8.63 6.39
CA ARG A 54 -11.70 8.84 7.07
C ARG A 54 -12.27 7.55 7.67
N ILE A 55 -12.19 6.44 6.94
CA ILE A 55 -12.67 5.13 7.42
C ILE A 55 -11.81 4.62 8.59
N ARG A 56 -10.48 4.71 8.47
CA ARG A 56 -9.57 4.30 9.55
C ARG A 56 -9.71 5.20 10.79
N PHE A 57 -9.72 6.53 10.62
CA PHE A 57 -9.96 7.50 11.69
C PHE A 57 -11.27 7.23 12.44
N THR A 58 -12.36 6.98 11.70
CA THR A 58 -13.66 6.60 12.28
C THR A 58 -13.53 5.35 13.15
N ARG A 59 -12.89 4.30 12.64
CA ARG A 59 -12.68 3.03 13.34
C ARG A 59 -11.81 3.18 14.59
N GLU A 60 -10.67 3.85 14.49
CA GLU A 60 -9.74 4.02 15.61
C GLU A 60 -10.31 4.95 16.69
N ALA A 61 -11.04 6.01 16.30
CA ALA A 61 -11.74 6.88 17.25
C ALA A 61 -12.90 6.15 17.96
N ASP A 62 -13.66 5.31 17.24
CA ASP A 62 -14.70 4.47 17.84
C ASP A 62 -14.13 3.42 18.80
N LEU A 63 -12.94 2.85 18.50
CA LEU A 63 -12.22 1.97 19.43
C LEU A 63 -11.71 2.71 20.66
N ALA A 64 -11.07 3.87 20.48
CA ALA A 64 -10.57 4.71 21.57
C ALA A 64 -11.69 5.17 22.51
N ALA A 65 -12.89 5.45 21.98
CA ALA A 65 -14.08 5.79 22.76
C ALA A 65 -14.60 4.65 23.66
N THR A 66 -14.14 3.40 23.48
CA THR A 66 -14.45 2.29 24.41
C THR A 66 -13.54 2.24 25.64
N LEU A 67 -12.44 3.00 25.64
CA LEU A 67 -11.46 3.00 26.73
C LEU A 67 -11.91 3.93 27.87
N ASN A 68 -11.93 3.41 29.10
CA ASN A 68 -12.30 4.14 30.31
C ASN A 68 -11.42 3.70 31.48
N HIS A 69 -10.30 4.40 31.67
CA HIS A 69 -9.25 4.12 32.65
C HIS A 69 -8.70 5.45 33.20
N PRO A 70 -8.36 5.57 34.50
CA PRO A 70 -7.92 6.85 35.10
C PRO A 70 -6.67 7.45 34.44
N ASN A 71 -5.83 6.63 33.81
CA ASN A 71 -4.60 7.05 33.11
C ASN A 71 -4.75 7.10 31.57
N ILE A 72 -5.98 7.18 31.04
CA ILE A 72 -6.22 7.34 29.58
C ILE A 72 -7.05 8.62 29.37
N VAL A 73 -6.59 9.49 28.46
CA VAL A 73 -7.36 10.68 28.06
C VAL A 73 -8.67 10.24 27.41
N ARG A 74 -9.80 10.61 28.02
CA ARG A 74 -11.10 10.11 27.59
C ARG A 74 -11.60 10.80 26.32
N VAL A 75 -11.86 10.02 25.28
CA VAL A 75 -12.62 10.48 24.09
C VAL A 75 -14.09 10.69 24.49
N TYR A 76 -14.67 11.83 24.11
CA TYR A 76 -16.08 12.16 24.36
C TYR A 76 -16.94 12.03 23.11
N ASN A 77 -16.46 12.51 21.96
CA ASN A 77 -17.21 12.50 20.70
C ASN A 77 -16.27 12.62 19.49
N ARG A 78 -16.72 12.20 18.30
CA ARG A 78 -15.99 12.35 17.03
C ARG A 78 -16.97 12.59 15.89
N GLY A 79 -16.54 13.25 14.82
CA GLY A 79 -17.41 13.52 13.70
C GLY A 79 -16.74 14.24 12.53
N GLU A 80 -17.59 14.82 11.69
CA GLU A 80 -17.22 15.57 10.50
C GLU A 80 -18.06 16.86 10.46
N THR A 81 -17.46 17.98 10.09
CA THR A 81 -18.16 19.26 9.90
C THR A 81 -17.41 20.08 8.86
N ASP A 82 -18.12 20.64 7.89
CA ASP A 82 -17.57 21.43 6.78
C ASP A 82 -16.41 20.74 6.03
N GLY A 83 -16.47 19.41 5.90
CA GLY A 83 -15.44 18.58 5.28
C GLY A 83 -14.21 18.30 6.15
N HIS A 84 -14.17 18.79 7.39
CA HIS A 84 -13.11 18.50 8.36
C HIS A 84 -13.51 17.40 9.34
N LEU A 85 -12.63 16.42 9.52
CA LEU A 85 -12.74 15.43 10.60
C LEU A 85 -12.29 16.03 11.94
N TRP A 86 -13.00 15.70 13.01
CA TRP A 86 -12.68 16.17 14.36
C TRP A 86 -12.96 15.11 15.43
N ILE A 87 -12.26 15.24 16.57
CA ILE A 87 -12.45 14.45 17.78
C ILE A 87 -12.33 15.34 19.02
N ALA A 88 -13.28 15.21 19.94
CA ALA A 88 -13.35 15.91 21.21
C ALA A 88 -12.99 14.94 22.35
N MET A 89 -12.09 15.36 23.24
CA MET A 89 -11.53 14.55 24.34
C MET A 89 -11.37 15.38 25.63
N GLU A 90 -11.08 14.71 26.75
CA GLU A 90 -10.77 15.37 28.04
C GLU A 90 -9.66 16.41 27.86
N TYR A 91 -9.97 17.68 28.18
CA TYR A 91 -8.94 18.70 28.31
C TYR A 91 -8.18 18.46 29.62
N VAL A 92 -6.90 18.09 29.49
CA VAL A 92 -6.00 17.92 30.63
C VAL A 92 -5.26 19.24 30.87
N GLU A 93 -5.68 19.98 31.89
CA GLU A 93 -4.93 21.14 32.37
C GLU A 93 -3.60 20.66 33.00
N GLY A 94 -2.48 20.98 32.34
CA GLY A 94 -1.19 20.37 32.59
C GLY A 94 -0.17 20.59 31.47
N THR A 95 0.81 19.70 31.37
CA THR A 95 1.86 19.72 30.34
C THR A 95 2.28 18.30 29.93
N ALA A 96 2.94 18.12 28.80
CA ALA A 96 3.47 16.81 28.39
C ALA A 96 4.77 16.47 29.13
N ALA A 97 5.04 15.19 29.39
CA ALA A 97 6.26 14.75 30.07
C ALA A 97 7.56 15.09 29.31
N ASN A 98 7.48 15.34 27.99
CA ASN A 98 8.59 15.88 27.19
C ASN A 98 9.00 17.31 27.58
N ASP A 99 8.04 18.11 28.06
CA ASP A 99 8.19 19.55 28.25
C ASP A 99 8.40 19.93 29.73
N LEU A 100 8.42 18.93 30.61
CA LEU A 100 8.86 19.06 32.00
C LEU A 100 10.36 19.42 32.06
N ALA A 101 10.70 20.47 32.80
CA ALA A 101 12.08 20.82 33.10
C ALA A 101 12.85 19.64 33.73
N ARG A 102 14.13 19.46 33.37
CA ARG A 102 14.98 18.33 33.81
C ARG A 102 15.00 18.10 35.33
N ALA A 103 14.98 19.17 36.12
CA ALA A 103 14.92 19.12 37.59
C ALA A 103 13.61 18.53 38.15
N ASN A 104 12.52 18.64 37.37
CA ASN A 104 11.21 18.11 37.72
C ASN A 104 11.05 16.61 37.36
N LEU A 105 12.01 16.03 36.64
CA LEU A 105 12.07 14.61 36.27
C LEU A 105 13.04 13.85 37.21
N THR A 106 12.63 13.71 38.47
CA THR A 106 13.33 12.89 39.47
C THR A 106 13.09 11.39 39.21
N PRO A 107 13.98 10.47 39.64
CA PRO A 107 13.79 9.03 39.44
C PRO A 107 12.43 8.52 39.93
N THR A 108 12.01 8.92 41.14
CA THR A 108 10.71 8.57 41.72
C THR A 108 9.53 8.96 40.83
N ARG A 109 9.60 10.15 40.20
CA ARG A 109 8.54 10.63 39.31
C ARG A 109 8.59 9.95 37.93
N ILE A 110 9.77 9.62 37.42
CA ILE A 110 9.93 8.85 36.18
C ILE A 110 9.33 7.46 36.35
N VAL A 111 9.63 6.77 37.48
CA VAL A 111 9.00 5.49 37.84
C VAL A 111 7.48 5.65 37.85
N ARG A 112 6.93 6.66 38.56
CA ARG A 112 5.49 6.92 38.61
C ARG A 112 4.86 7.12 37.22
N ILE A 113 5.46 7.96 36.37
CA ILE A 113 4.97 8.22 35.01
C ILE A 113 4.93 6.93 34.19
N ILE A 114 5.98 6.11 34.28
CA ILE A 114 6.05 4.84 33.55
C ILE A 114 5.08 3.79 34.12
N THR A 115 4.84 3.76 35.44
CA THR A 115 3.82 2.90 36.07
C THR A 115 2.40 3.28 35.63
N ASP A 116 2.05 4.56 35.65
CA ASP A 116 0.72 5.04 35.26
C ASP A 116 0.45 4.82 33.75
N VAL A 117 1.45 5.04 32.89
CA VAL A 117 1.37 4.74 31.45
C VAL A 117 1.33 3.23 31.19
N ALA A 118 2.05 2.42 31.97
CA ALA A 118 1.98 0.97 31.87
C ALA A 118 0.60 0.41 32.22
N ALA A 119 -0.05 0.94 33.26
CA ALA A 119 -1.41 0.57 33.62
C ALA A 119 -2.42 0.92 32.49
N ALA A 120 -2.25 2.08 31.84
CA ALA A 120 -3.03 2.46 30.67
C ALA A 120 -2.83 1.50 29.47
N LEU A 121 -1.59 1.10 29.21
CA LEU A 121 -1.26 0.15 28.13
C LEU A 121 -1.83 -1.25 28.41
N ASP A 122 -1.55 -1.85 29.57
CA ASP A 122 -2.06 -3.19 29.89
C ASP A 122 -3.62 -3.23 29.88
N TYR A 123 -4.27 -2.14 30.31
CA TYR A 123 -5.73 -1.97 30.18
C TYR A 123 -6.21 -1.99 28.72
N ALA A 124 -5.50 -1.32 27.80
CA ALA A 124 -5.85 -1.29 26.37
C ALA A 124 -5.51 -2.61 25.66
N HIS A 125 -4.35 -3.20 25.97
CA HIS A 125 -3.90 -4.48 25.45
C HIS A 125 -4.85 -5.63 25.83
N SER A 126 -5.40 -5.63 27.06
CA SER A 126 -6.44 -6.58 27.46
C SER A 126 -7.73 -6.51 26.62
N ARG A 127 -7.97 -5.38 25.94
CA ARG A 127 -9.07 -5.13 24.99
C ARG A 127 -8.66 -5.29 23.52
N ARG A 128 -7.41 -5.71 23.26
CA ARG A 128 -6.79 -5.83 21.92
C ARG A 128 -6.66 -4.49 21.18
N VAL A 129 -6.58 -3.37 21.91
CA VAL A 129 -6.27 -2.05 21.36
C VAL A 129 -4.79 -1.76 21.59
N LEU A 130 -4.08 -1.34 20.53
CA LEU A 130 -2.67 -0.95 20.58
C LEU A 130 -2.56 0.58 20.48
N HIS A 131 -1.53 1.17 21.10
CA HIS A 131 -1.35 2.62 21.09
C HIS A 131 -0.58 3.11 19.86
N ARG A 132 0.52 2.42 19.51
CA ARG A 132 1.39 2.56 18.34
C ARG A 132 2.19 3.88 18.21
N ASP A 133 1.81 4.95 18.90
CA ASP A 133 2.58 6.21 19.00
C ASP A 133 2.93 6.52 20.46
N ILE A 134 3.70 5.65 21.11
CA ILE A 134 4.14 5.83 22.51
C ILE A 134 5.42 6.69 22.57
N LYS A 135 5.31 7.87 23.18
CA LYS A 135 6.40 8.83 23.38
C LYS A 135 6.06 9.83 24.50
N PRO A 136 7.04 10.46 25.18
CA PRO A 136 6.79 11.41 26.28
C PRO A 136 5.92 12.64 25.93
N GLY A 137 5.79 12.99 24.65
CA GLY A 137 4.86 14.03 24.19
C GLY A 137 3.38 13.66 24.35
N ASN A 138 3.06 12.36 24.41
CA ASN A 138 1.70 11.84 24.57
C ASN A 138 1.38 11.46 26.03
N PHE A 139 2.31 11.71 26.96
CA PHE A 139 2.13 11.48 28.41
C PHE A 139 1.77 12.82 29.07
N LEU A 140 0.48 13.09 29.26
CA LEU A 140 0.01 14.35 29.83
C LEU A 140 0.03 14.29 31.36
N ILE A 141 0.64 15.30 31.98
CA ILE A 141 0.81 15.45 33.42
C ILE A 141 -0.11 16.58 33.88
N SER A 142 -1.26 16.22 34.46
CA SER A 142 -2.21 17.17 35.04
C SER A 142 -1.70 17.68 36.38
N SER A 143 -1.94 18.96 36.69
CA SER A 143 -1.51 19.63 37.93
C SER A 143 -0.07 19.28 38.40
N PRO A 144 0.97 19.54 37.57
CA PRO A 144 2.34 19.05 37.82
C PRO A 144 2.93 19.50 39.17
N GLY A 145 3.43 18.55 39.97
CA GLY A 145 4.08 18.81 41.25
C GLY A 145 3.13 18.98 42.43
N SER A 146 1.84 18.63 42.28
CA SER A 146 0.84 18.65 43.35
C SER A 146 0.47 17.25 43.85
N ASP A 147 -0.13 17.17 45.03
CA ASP A 147 -0.74 15.95 45.58
C ASP A 147 -1.91 15.41 44.74
N HIS A 148 -2.33 16.14 43.70
CA HIS A 148 -3.39 15.77 42.76
C HIS A 148 -2.86 15.55 41.33
N GLU A 149 -1.55 15.43 41.17
CA GLU A 149 -0.92 15.09 39.89
C GLU A 149 -1.52 13.80 39.31
N ARG A 150 -1.96 13.87 38.04
CA ARG A 150 -2.45 12.70 37.27
C ARG A 150 -1.61 12.54 36.02
N VAL A 151 -1.22 11.31 35.69
CA VAL A 151 -0.57 10.96 34.42
C VAL A 151 -1.62 10.31 33.52
N LEU A 152 -1.84 10.87 32.33
CA LEU A 152 -2.80 10.39 31.34
C LEU A 152 -2.13 10.16 29.98
N LEU A 153 -2.38 9.01 29.37
CA LEU A 153 -1.93 8.66 28.03
C LEU A 153 -2.91 9.18 26.98
N ALA A 154 -2.42 9.98 26.04
CA ALA A 154 -3.19 10.68 25.01
C ALA A 154 -2.92 10.14 23.59
N ASP A 155 -3.82 10.45 22.65
CA ASP A 155 -3.67 10.18 21.21
C ASP A 155 -3.64 8.69 20.77
N PHE A 156 -4.27 7.81 21.56
CA PHE A 156 -4.53 6.39 21.25
C PHE A 156 -4.99 6.17 19.80
N GLY A 157 -4.20 5.45 19.00
CA GLY A 157 -4.58 4.87 17.70
C GLY A 157 -4.83 5.85 16.53
N ILE A 158 -5.25 7.09 16.81
CA ILE A 158 -5.66 8.09 15.80
C ILE A 158 -4.54 8.39 14.79
N ALA A 159 -3.29 8.44 15.25
CA ALA A 159 -2.11 8.60 14.40
C ALA A 159 -2.00 7.52 13.31
N ARG A 160 -2.47 6.31 13.60
CA ARG A 160 -2.43 5.14 12.72
C ARG A 160 -3.56 5.10 11.68
N ALA A 161 -4.45 6.09 11.65
CA ALA A 161 -5.31 6.30 10.48
C ALA A 161 -4.53 6.72 9.23
N LEU A 162 -3.28 7.18 9.37
CA LEU A 162 -2.33 7.44 8.28
C LEU A 162 -1.52 6.20 7.85
N ASP A 163 -1.39 5.19 8.71
CA ASP A 163 -0.36 4.15 8.57
C ASP A 163 -0.96 2.74 8.46
N ASP A 164 -0.73 2.07 7.35
CA ASP A 164 -0.52 0.62 7.39
C ASP A 164 0.72 0.24 6.57
N ALA A 165 1.63 -0.50 7.22
CA ALA A 165 2.86 -1.09 6.71
C ALA A 165 3.61 -0.34 5.57
N THR A 166 4.23 0.82 5.86
CA THR A 166 5.57 1.29 5.36
C THR A 166 5.83 2.80 5.59
N THR A 167 4.81 3.58 5.93
CA THR A 167 4.75 5.06 5.86
C THR A 167 5.73 5.86 6.75
N LEU A 168 6.68 5.23 7.44
CA LEU A 168 7.60 5.89 8.38
C LEU A 168 8.59 6.89 7.75
N THR A 169 8.63 6.99 6.42
CA THR A 169 9.57 7.80 5.64
C THR A 169 8.90 8.90 4.79
N ALA A 170 7.57 9.00 4.81
CA ALA A 170 6.82 9.76 3.80
C ALA A 170 6.64 11.26 4.09
N THR A 171 6.84 11.74 5.32
CA THR A 171 6.63 13.17 5.66
C THR A 171 7.69 13.73 6.61
N GLY A 172 8.08 14.99 6.37
CA GLY A 172 9.04 15.73 7.21
C GLY A 172 8.56 16.02 8.64
N SER A 173 7.29 15.74 8.97
CA SER A 173 6.74 15.85 10.33
C SER A 173 7.07 14.63 11.21
N MET A 174 7.69 13.57 10.68
CA MET A 174 7.74 12.25 11.32
C MET A 174 9.03 11.93 12.10
N VAL A 175 10.05 12.80 12.01
CA VAL A 175 11.36 12.63 12.71
C VAL A 175 11.18 12.39 14.21
N GLY A 176 10.18 13.02 14.84
CA GLY A 176 9.90 12.88 16.27
C GLY A 176 9.27 11.56 16.72
N THR A 177 8.57 10.81 15.85
CA THR A 177 8.01 9.49 16.20
C THR A 177 8.98 8.35 15.87
N ALA A 178 9.81 8.53 14.84
CA ALA A 178 10.80 7.52 14.39
C ALA A 178 11.76 7.05 15.50
N ALA A 179 12.14 7.95 16.43
CA ALA A 179 13.07 7.66 17.52
C ALA A 179 12.48 6.81 18.69
N TYR A 180 11.24 6.33 18.54
CA TYR A 180 10.57 5.39 19.46
C TYR A 180 10.04 4.14 18.73
N ALA A 181 10.30 3.99 17.43
CA ALA A 181 9.69 2.94 16.61
C ALA A 181 10.32 1.57 16.88
N ALA A 182 9.48 0.54 17.09
CA ALA A 182 9.94 -0.83 17.29
C ALA A 182 10.42 -1.47 15.96
N PRO A 183 11.41 -2.39 15.98
CA PRO A 183 11.95 -3.03 14.77
C PRO A 183 10.88 -3.60 13.84
N GLU A 184 9.91 -4.33 14.38
CA GLU A 184 8.82 -4.92 13.62
C GLU A 184 7.93 -3.87 12.91
N THR A 185 7.80 -2.67 13.48
CA THR A 185 7.05 -1.57 12.86
C THR A 185 7.82 -0.92 11.71
N ILE A 186 9.15 -0.86 11.82
CA ILE A 186 10.05 -0.36 10.78
C ILE A 186 10.12 -1.34 9.61
N GLU A 187 10.16 -2.65 9.89
CA GLU A 187 10.21 -3.74 8.91
C GLU A 187 8.85 -4.08 8.29
N GLY A 188 7.76 -3.45 8.74
CA GLY A 188 6.40 -3.75 8.29
C GLY A 188 5.86 -5.12 8.71
N ARG A 189 6.50 -5.78 9.69
CA ARG A 189 6.06 -7.05 10.28
C ARG A 189 4.80 -6.85 11.14
N PRO A 190 4.03 -7.91 11.43
CA PRO A 190 2.87 -7.81 12.32
C PRO A 190 3.26 -7.30 13.72
N ALA A 191 2.68 -6.17 14.11
CA ALA A 191 2.88 -5.54 15.42
C ALA A 191 1.83 -6.04 16.44
N ASP A 192 2.28 -6.31 17.67
CA ASP A 192 1.44 -6.70 18.80
C ASP A 192 1.69 -5.78 20.03
N HIS A 193 1.13 -6.09 21.19
CA HIS A 193 1.33 -5.34 22.44
C HIS A 193 2.80 -5.03 22.80
N ARG A 194 3.76 -5.87 22.38
CA ARG A 194 5.19 -5.75 22.66
C ARG A 194 5.89 -4.68 21.82
N THR A 195 5.21 -4.17 20.79
CA THR A 195 5.58 -2.95 20.06
C THR A 195 5.44 -1.72 20.97
N ASP A 196 4.31 -1.58 21.67
CA ASP A 196 4.09 -0.47 22.60
C ASP A 196 5.07 -0.53 23.80
N ILE A 197 5.42 -1.74 24.25
CA ILE A 197 6.40 -1.97 25.34
C ILE A 197 7.82 -1.52 24.93
N TYR A 198 8.23 -1.79 23.68
CA TYR A 198 9.51 -1.31 23.15
C TYR A 198 9.54 0.23 23.11
N SER A 199 8.49 0.86 22.58
CA SER A 199 8.37 2.32 22.54
C SER A 199 8.31 2.95 23.94
N LEU A 200 7.71 2.27 24.92
CA LEU A 200 7.77 2.67 26.34
C LEU A 200 9.19 2.58 26.91
N GLY A 201 9.98 1.58 26.49
CA GLY A 201 11.41 1.51 26.76
C GLY A 201 12.20 2.70 26.20
N CYS A 202 11.91 3.11 24.95
CA CYS A 202 12.50 4.31 24.36
C CYS A 202 12.11 5.59 25.13
N ALA A 203 10.86 5.67 25.57
CA ALA A 203 10.36 6.78 26.38
C ALA A 203 11.02 6.83 27.78
N LEU A 204 11.17 5.69 28.46
CA LEU A 204 11.91 5.58 29.73
C LEU A 204 13.36 6.03 29.56
N PHE A 205 14.07 5.53 28.54
CA PHE A 205 15.46 5.93 28.27
C PHE A 205 15.60 7.44 28.10
N ARG A 206 14.66 8.10 27.39
CA ARG A 206 14.65 9.56 27.24
C ARG A 206 14.32 10.28 28.54
N LEU A 207 13.39 9.79 29.35
CA LEU A 207 13.12 10.39 30.66
C LEU A 207 14.32 10.28 31.61
N LEU A 208 15.13 9.23 31.50
CA LEU A 208 16.35 9.01 32.30
C LEU A 208 17.56 9.83 31.83
N THR A 209 17.79 9.92 30.51
CA THR A 209 19.02 10.48 29.91
C THR A 209 18.83 11.83 29.23
N SER A 210 17.59 12.23 28.96
CA SER A 210 17.21 13.35 28.08
C SER A 210 17.51 13.17 26.59
N ARG A 211 17.99 11.99 26.17
CA ARG A 211 18.31 11.62 24.76
C ARG A 211 17.49 10.41 24.31
N THR A 212 17.32 10.18 23.01
CA THR A 212 16.71 8.93 22.51
C THR A 212 17.76 7.81 22.40
N PRO A 213 17.38 6.51 22.46
CA PRO A 213 18.35 5.41 22.40
C PRO A 213 19.17 5.43 21.10
N TYR A 214 18.53 5.81 20.01
CA TYR A 214 19.20 6.11 18.75
C TYR A 214 18.87 7.56 18.40
N GLU A 215 19.92 8.36 18.23
CA GLU A 215 19.88 9.78 17.93
C GLU A 215 20.94 10.02 16.86
N ASP A 216 20.51 10.59 15.74
CA ASP A 216 21.32 10.64 14.52
C ASP A 216 20.88 11.79 13.61
N ASN A 217 21.78 12.24 12.74
CA ASN A 217 21.54 13.37 11.84
C ASN A 217 20.68 12.99 10.61
N SER A 218 20.30 11.72 10.46
CA SER A 218 19.40 11.27 9.41
C SER A 218 18.37 10.26 9.93
N LEU A 219 17.13 10.37 9.42
CA LEU A 219 16.04 9.44 9.72
C LEU A 219 16.47 7.99 9.47
N SER A 220 17.10 7.70 8.33
CA SER A 220 17.56 6.37 7.96
C SER A 220 18.55 5.77 8.97
N ALA A 221 19.47 6.57 9.52
CA ALA A 221 20.44 6.10 10.50
C ALA A 221 19.80 5.87 11.89
N THR A 222 18.81 6.69 12.29
CA THR A 222 17.99 6.43 13.48
C THR A 222 17.25 5.09 13.35
N LEU A 223 16.60 4.84 12.22
CA LEU A 223 15.90 3.56 11.97
C LEU A 223 16.85 2.36 11.91
N ALA A 224 18.00 2.50 11.23
CA ALA A 224 19.05 1.48 11.28
C ALA A 224 19.60 1.25 12.70
N GLY A 225 19.54 2.24 13.58
CA GLY A 225 19.82 2.09 15.01
C GLY A 225 18.80 1.19 15.71
N HIS A 226 17.51 1.48 15.56
CA HIS A 226 16.43 0.66 16.10
C HIS A 226 16.52 -0.79 15.62
N LEU A 227 16.86 -1.03 14.35
CA LEU A 227 17.07 -2.37 13.80
C LEU A 227 18.37 -3.06 14.28
N MET A 228 19.53 -2.44 14.08
CA MET A 228 20.82 -3.16 14.05
C MET A 228 21.82 -2.74 15.14
N ARG A 229 21.76 -1.52 15.68
CA ARG A 229 22.72 -1.08 16.72
C ARG A 229 22.46 -1.81 18.04
N PRO A 230 23.49 -2.08 18.87
CA PRO A 230 23.28 -2.57 20.24
C PRO A 230 22.45 -1.58 21.06
N VAL A 231 21.83 -2.05 22.15
CA VAL A 231 21.11 -1.16 23.07
C VAL A 231 22.14 -0.34 23.87
N PRO A 232 22.03 1.00 23.91
CA PRO A 232 22.94 1.82 24.72
C PRO A 232 22.63 1.71 26.22
N HIS A 233 23.67 1.77 27.03
CA HIS A 233 23.57 1.82 28.48
C HIS A 233 23.21 3.24 28.93
N PRO A 234 22.03 3.50 29.56
CA PRO A 234 21.72 4.83 30.09
C PRO A 234 22.71 5.30 31.17
N THR A 235 23.41 4.40 31.87
CA THR A 235 24.48 4.76 32.83
C THR A 235 25.67 5.44 32.17
N GLU A 236 26.04 5.11 30.93
CA GLU A 236 27.11 5.77 30.18
C GLU A 236 26.80 7.25 29.89
N ILE A 237 25.51 7.59 29.76
CA ILE A 237 25.04 8.96 29.50
C ILE A 237 24.76 9.70 30.82
N ASN A 238 24.30 8.98 31.83
CA ASN A 238 24.00 9.53 33.16
C ASN A 238 24.52 8.59 34.27
N PRO A 239 25.79 8.75 34.71
CA PRO A 239 26.39 7.91 35.75
C PRO A 239 25.80 8.05 37.17
N SER A 240 24.73 8.84 37.35
CA SER A 240 23.99 8.91 38.62
C SER A 240 22.83 7.92 38.72
N LEU A 241 22.62 7.11 37.67
CA LEU A 241 21.60 6.06 37.64
C LEU A 241 22.13 4.74 38.25
N PRO A 242 21.27 3.93 38.91
CA PRO A 242 21.65 2.59 39.37
C PRO A 242 22.03 1.69 38.19
N PRO A 243 23.11 0.87 38.28
CA PRO A 243 23.52 -0.05 37.22
C PRO A 243 22.40 -0.98 36.72
N GLU A 244 21.51 -1.40 37.62
CA GLU A 244 20.39 -2.29 37.36
C GLU A 244 19.40 -1.76 36.30
N ILE A 245 19.39 -0.45 36.03
CA ILE A 245 18.52 0.14 35.00
C ILE A 245 18.98 -0.19 33.57
N ASP A 246 20.26 -0.52 33.38
CA ASP A 246 20.79 -0.91 32.07
C ASP A 246 20.16 -2.22 31.59
N ASP A 247 20.05 -3.23 32.46
CA ASP A 247 19.39 -4.51 32.15
C ASP A 247 17.89 -4.33 31.83
N VAL A 248 17.22 -3.41 32.54
CA VAL A 248 15.81 -3.06 32.27
C VAL A 248 15.67 -2.45 30.87
N ILE A 249 16.56 -1.54 30.48
CA ILE A 249 16.57 -0.93 29.15
C ILE A 249 16.96 -1.95 28.07
N ALA A 250 18.00 -2.76 28.30
CA ALA A 250 18.46 -3.81 27.39
C ALA A 250 17.34 -4.79 27.06
N ARG A 251 16.57 -5.21 28.08
CA ARG A 251 15.41 -6.09 27.90
C ARG A 251 14.22 -5.38 27.25
N ALA A 252 13.93 -4.12 27.60
CA ALA A 252 12.84 -3.37 26.97
C ALA A 252 13.08 -3.14 25.46
N LEU A 253 14.33 -2.89 25.09
CA LEU A 253 14.76 -2.58 23.71
C LEU A 253 15.36 -3.78 22.97
N ALA A 254 15.15 -5.00 23.46
CA ALA A 254 15.53 -6.23 22.76
C ALA A 254 14.88 -6.26 21.36
N LYS A 255 15.68 -6.58 20.33
CA LYS A 255 15.22 -6.50 18.93
C LYS A 255 14.08 -7.48 18.66
N ASP A 256 14.24 -8.70 19.17
CA ASP A 256 13.24 -9.76 19.19
C ASP A 256 12.13 -9.49 20.23
N PRO A 257 10.84 -9.41 19.84
CA PRO A 257 9.71 -9.27 20.76
C PRO A 257 9.60 -10.36 21.83
N ASP A 258 10.05 -11.60 21.56
CA ASP A 258 9.95 -12.70 22.53
C ASP A 258 10.91 -12.53 23.71
N GLN A 259 11.99 -11.75 23.53
CA GLN A 259 12.99 -11.45 24.57
C GLN A 259 12.58 -10.28 25.49
N ARG A 260 11.59 -9.48 25.08
CA ARG A 260 11.13 -8.28 25.81
C ARG A 260 10.36 -8.63 27.09
N PHE A 261 9.97 -7.61 27.85
CA PHE A 261 8.87 -7.73 28.80
C PHE A 261 7.57 -8.03 28.04
N GLN A 262 6.75 -8.93 28.58
CA GLN A 262 5.51 -9.38 27.92
C GLN A 262 4.26 -8.61 28.42
N THR A 263 4.40 -7.68 29.36
CA THR A 263 3.40 -6.67 29.74
C THR A 263 4.10 -5.35 30.04
N ALA A 264 3.41 -4.22 29.90
CA ALA A 264 3.96 -2.92 30.25
C ALA A 264 4.17 -2.81 31.77
N GLY A 265 3.27 -3.40 32.57
CA GLY A 265 3.40 -3.47 34.03
C GLY A 265 4.66 -4.22 34.49
N ALA A 266 5.13 -5.22 33.75
CA ALA A 266 6.38 -5.92 34.07
C ALA A 266 7.61 -5.03 33.83
N LEU A 267 7.62 -4.20 32.78
CA LEU A 267 8.64 -3.17 32.56
C LEU A 267 8.63 -2.12 33.68
N ALA A 268 7.45 -1.62 34.06
CA ALA A 268 7.32 -0.65 35.14
C ALA A 268 7.76 -1.22 36.50
N ALA A 269 7.41 -2.47 36.81
CA ALA A 269 7.85 -3.15 38.03
C ALA A 269 9.37 -3.33 38.08
N ALA A 270 10.01 -3.75 36.98
CA ALA A 270 11.46 -3.87 36.89
C ALA A 270 12.16 -2.50 37.00
N THR A 271 11.59 -1.46 36.38
CA THR A 271 12.06 -0.07 36.50
C THR A 271 12.02 0.39 37.96
N SER A 272 10.92 0.13 38.68
CA SER A 272 10.79 0.46 40.10
C SER A 272 11.83 -0.29 40.96
N ALA A 273 12.00 -1.60 40.72
CA ALA A 273 12.96 -2.43 41.44
C ALA A 273 14.42 -1.92 41.30
N ALA A 274 14.81 -1.46 40.11
CA ALA A 274 16.14 -0.88 39.87
C ALA A 274 16.39 0.43 40.66
N PHE A 275 15.36 1.18 41.04
CA PHE A 275 15.48 2.38 41.88
C PHE A 275 15.26 2.14 43.39
N THR A 276 14.80 0.94 43.79
CA THR A 276 14.66 0.56 45.21
C THR A 276 15.76 -0.37 45.71
N ASN A 277 16.33 -1.20 44.83
CA ASN A 277 17.48 -2.04 45.15
C ASN A 277 18.73 -1.18 45.08
N ASN A 278 19.21 -0.70 46.24
CA ASN A 278 20.49 -0.03 46.37
C ASN A 278 21.50 -1.03 46.98
N PRO A 279 22.42 -1.62 46.20
CA PRO A 279 23.48 -2.46 46.75
C PRO A 279 24.37 -1.61 47.66
N ALA A 280 24.58 -2.07 48.90
CA ALA A 280 25.58 -1.47 49.77
C ALA A 280 26.96 -1.51 49.09
N PRO A 281 27.82 -0.47 49.24
CA PRO A 281 29.09 -0.40 48.55
C PRO A 281 29.95 -1.65 48.83
N PRO A 282 30.59 -2.25 47.79
CA PRO A 282 31.22 -3.55 47.93
C PRO A 282 32.38 -3.52 48.92
N THR A 283 32.23 -4.26 50.02
CA THR A 283 33.24 -4.39 51.08
C THR A 283 34.53 -5.02 50.55
N THR A 284 35.66 -4.39 50.86
CA THR A 284 36.99 -4.81 50.38
C THR A 284 37.44 -6.16 50.93
N THR A 285 37.48 -7.20 50.09
CA THR A 285 38.27 -8.42 50.34
C THR A 285 38.91 -8.97 49.05
N GLY A 286 40.24 -8.90 48.95
CA GLY A 286 41.03 -9.85 48.15
C GLY A 286 41.26 -11.17 48.91
N PRO A 287 42.20 -12.07 48.51
CA PRO A 287 43.44 -11.76 47.77
C PRO A 287 43.93 -12.80 46.71
N THR A 288 45.17 -12.62 46.24
CA THR A 288 46.07 -13.55 45.48
C THR A 288 45.86 -13.76 43.97
N GLY A 289 46.99 -13.87 43.24
CA GLY A 289 47.10 -14.02 41.76
C GLY A 289 47.83 -15.33 41.35
N PRO A 290 48.74 -15.41 40.32
CA PRO A 290 49.54 -14.31 39.74
C PRO A 290 49.89 -14.31 38.20
N ARG A 291 50.08 -13.09 37.66
CA ARG A 291 51.16 -12.61 36.73
C ARG A 291 51.65 -13.42 35.49
N ALA A 292 51.42 -12.87 34.29
CA ALA A 292 52.35 -12.70 33.12
C ALA A 292 51.59 -12.08 31.91
N SER A 293 52.14 -11.37 30.91
CA SER A 293 53.42 -10.64 30.70
C SER A 293 53.29 -9.67 29.49
N ASN A 294 54.17 -8.66 29.38
CA ASN A 294 54.09 -7.52 28.41
C ASN A 294 54.27 -7.88 26.92
N ALA A 295 53.74 -7.05 25.99
CA ALA A 295 54.52 -6.45 24.87
C ALA A 295 53.78 -5.34 24.06
N THR A 296 54.47 -4.20 23.86
CA THR A 296 54.47 -3.26 22.70
C THR A 296 53.19 -2.80 21.98
N ASN A 297 52.88 -1.50 22.12
CA ASN A 297 52.33 -0.65 21.05
C ASN A 297 53.40 -0.27 20.02
N PRO A 298 53.04 -0.04 18.74
CA PRO A 298 53.73 0.88 17.84
C PRO A 298 52.88 2.14 17.58
N THR A 299 53.35 3.31 18.00
CA THR A 299 52.72 4.61 17.69
C THR A 299 53.07 5.06 16.27
N LEU A 300 52.08 5.51 15.49
CA LEU A 300 52.29 6.25 14.24
C LEU A 300 51.61 7.62 14.32
N SER A 301 52.44 8.67 14.29
CA SER A 301 52.02 10.07 14.26
C SER A 301 52.28 10.66 12.86
N TYR A 302 51.33 11.43 12.32
CA TYR A 302 51.53 12.25 11.12
C TYR A 302 51.13 13.72 11.39
N PRO A 303 51.64 14.70 10.62
CA PRO A 303 51.69 16.11 11.01
C PRO A 303 50.44 16.92 10.62
N PRO A 304 50.26 18.13 11.18
CA PRO A 304 49.13 19.01 10.86
C PRO A 304 49.24 19.69 9.50
N THR A 305 48.10 19.97 8.87
CA THR A 305 47.93 20.73 7.62
C THR A 305 46.84 21.81 7.76
N PRO A 306 46.82 22.85 6.88
CA PRO A 306 46.25 24.16 7.24
C PRO A 306 44.72 24.32 7.01
N PRO A 307 44.10 25.37 7.56
CA PRO A 307 42.68 25.65 7.36
C PRO A 307 42.38 26.18 5.95
N HIS A 308 41.36 25.60 5.29
CA HIS A 308 40.80 26.14 4.05
C HIS A 308 39.53 26.98 4.31
N ALA A 309 39.30 27.97 3.45
CA ALA A 309 38.31 29.02 3.67
C ALA A 309 36.86 28.63 3.28
N GLN A 310 35.90 29.30 3.93
CA GLN A 310 34.47 29.24 3.60
C GLN A 310 34.16 30.09 2.35
N PRO A 311 33.37 29.58 1.38
CA PRO A 311 32.83 30.40 0.30
C PRO A 311 31.64 31.25 0.79
N VAL A 312 31.73 32.57 0.63
CA VAL A 312 30.67 33.51 1.01
C VAL A 312 29.67 33.65 -0.14
N TRP A 313 28.38 33.49 0.16
CA TRP A 313 27.28 33.81 -0.77
C TRP A 313 26.74 35.22 -0.45
N PRO A 314 26.49 36.08 -1.47
CA PRO A 314 25.98 37.43 -1.25
C PRO A 314 24.48 37.42 -0.88
N ALA A 315 24.07 38.38 -0.05
CA ALA A 315 22.68 38.55 0.37
C ALA A 315 21.79 39.14 -0.75
N TYR A 316 20.50 38.81 -0.71
CA TYR A 316 19.48 39.32 -1.64
C TYR A 316 18.65 40.44 -0.98
N ASP A 317 18.63 41.63 -1.58
CA ASP A 317 17.90 42.80 -1.06
C ASP A 317 16.51 42.95 -1.71
N PRO A 318 15.40 42.86 -0.94
CA PRO A 318 14.05 42.98 -1.47
C PRO A 318 13.61 44.45 -1.61
N ARG A 319 14.16 45.19 -2.60
CA ARG A 319 13.65 46.53 -2.98
C ARG A 319 13.96 46.95 -4.42
N GLY A 320 12.96 46.87 -5.30
CA GLY A 320 13.01 47.42 -6.66
C GLY A 320 11.67 47.21 -7.37
N ALA A 321 11.12 48.24 -8.01
CA ALA A 321 9.74 48.23 -8.54
C ALA A 321 9.66 48.75 -9.98
N ALA A 322 8.70 48.24 -10.76
CA ALA A 322 8.28 48.80 -12.05
C ALA A 322 6.80 48.48 -12.34
N ALA A 323 6.07 49.47 -12.85
CA ALA A 323 4.66 49.49 -13.27
C ALA A 323 4.43 50.77 -14.14
N PRO A 324 3.23 51.13 -14.64
CA PRO A 324 1.94 50.41 -14.69
C PRO A 324 1.63 50.01 -16.16
N PRO A 325 0.66 50.54 -16.98
CA PRO A 325 -0.39 51.55 -16.79
C PRO A 325 -1.82 50.99 -16.59
N ASN A 326 -2.79 51.88 -16.41
CA ASN A 326 -4.22 51.64 -16.17
C ASN A 326 -5.11 51.73 -17.43
N SER A 327 -6.37 51.30 -17.32
CA SER A 327 -7.53 51.98 -17.96
C SER A 327 -8.84 51.82 -17.16
N ALA A 328 -9.38 52.96 -16.69
CA ALA A 328 -10.78 53.33 -16.40
C ALA A 328 -11.89 52.31 -15.97
N MET A 329 -12.54 52.64 -14.84
CA MET A 329 -13.99 52.48 -14.55
C MET A 329 -14.78 53.69 -15.13
N PRO A 330 -16.14 53.89 -14.97
CA PRO A 330 -17.18 53.14 -14.22
C PRO A 330 -18.53 52.92 -14.96
N GLN A 331 -19.52 52.27 -14.31
CA GLN A 331 -20.87 52.83 -14.03
C GLN A 331 -21.77 51.87 -13.21
N GLN A 332 -22.90 52.38 -12.70
CA GLN A 332 -23.90 51.68 -11.86
C GLN A 332 -25.21 51.41 -12.63
N PHE A 333 -26.04 50.43 -12.22
CA PHE A 333 -27.38 50.66 -11.63
C PHE A 333 -28.15 49.36 -11.24
N ALA A 334 -29.20 49.56 -10.45
CA ALA A 334 -30.02 48.60 -9.68
C ALA A 334 -30.75 47.45 -10.43
N GLY A 335 -31.22 46.45 -9.65
CA GLY A 335 -32.29 45.52 -10.07
C GLY A 335 -32.56 44.35 -9.11
N VAL A 336 -33.70 44.36 -8.40
CA VAL A 336 -34.27 43.20 -7.67
C VAL A 336 -35.77 43.11 -8.00
N PRO A 337 -36.28 41.90 -8.30
CA PRO A 337 -37.64 41.54 -7.89
C PRO A 337 -37.75 40.11 -7.32
N SER A 338 -38.90 39.79 -6.69
CA SER A 338 -39.11 38.58 -5.88
C SER A 338 -40.33 37.76 -6.32
N GLY A 339 -40.21 36.42 -6.33
CA GLY A 339 -41.34 35.48 -6.39
C GLY A 339 -42.07 35.35 -7.74
N PRO A 340 -43.18 34.59 -7.83
CA PRO A 340 -43.90 33.88 -6.75
C PRO A 340 -44.03 32.34 -6.94
N THR A 341 -44.66 31.66 -5.97
CA THR A 341 -45.10 30.25 -6.02
C THR A 341 -46.60 30.12 -6.34
N PRO A 342 -47.06 28.93 -6.79
CA PRO A 342 -48.38 28.45 -6.38
C PRO A 342 -48.52 26.91 -6.12
N THR A 343 -48.78 26.56 -4.87
CA THR A 343 -49.79 25.59 -4.36
C THR A 343 -50.16 24.25 -5.08
N GLY A 344 -49.71 23.12 -4.50
CA GLY A 344 -50.54 21.96 -4.08
C GLY A 344 -51.07 20.95 -5.14
N PRO A 345 -51.80 19.86 -4.73
CA PRO A 345 -52.19 19.46 -3.37
C PRO A 345 -51.77 18.02 -2.94
N ALA A 346 -52.34 17.52 -1.82
CA ALA A 346 -51.91 16.37 -1.02
C ALA A 346 -52.20 14.94 -1.57
N GLY A 347 -51.53 13.93 -1.00
CA GLY A 347 -51.81 12.50 -1.22
C GLY A 347 -51.22 11.53 -0.17
N SER A 348 -52.05 11.06 0.76
CA SER A 348 -52.01 9.81 1.56
C SER A 348 -50.67 9.14 2.01
N ALA A 349 -50.54 8.90 3.33
CA ALA A 349 -49.66 7.87 3.90
C ALA A 349 -50.31 6.47 3.89
N PRO A 350 -49.54 5.37 4.12
CA PRO A 350 -49.70 4.70 5.42
C PRO A 350 -48.42 4.14 6.08
N THR A 351 -48.59 3.69 7.33
CA THR A 351 -47.61 3.22 8.33
C THR A 351 -46.73 2.01 7.95
N PRO A 352 -45.50 1.90 8.51
CA PRO A 352 -44.69 0.68 8.43
C PRO A 352 -45.12 -0.40 9.45
N LYS A 353 -45.04 -1.68 9.07
CA LYS A 353 -45.04 -2.84 9.98
C LYS A 353 -43.65 -3.48 9.97
N GLY A 354 -43.08 -3.77 11.14
CA GLY A 354 -41.77 -4.42 11.25
C GLY A 354 -41.82 -5.78 11.93
N ARG A 355 -40.90 -6.68 11.56
CA ARG A 355 -40.35 -7.71 12.47
C ARG A 355 -39.04 -8.33 11.96
N LYS A 356 -38.06 -8.41 12.87
CA LYS A 356 -37.01 -9.45 13.03
C LYS A 356 -36.36 -10.03 11.76
N ARG A 357 -35.11 -9.64 11.49
CA ARG A 357 -34.14 -10.53 10.81
C ARG A 357 -33.54 -11.51 11.82
N THR A 358 -33.55 -12.80 11.51
CA THR A 358 -32.79 -13.83 12.24
C THR A 358 -31.40 -13.98 11.59
N ARG A 359 -30.39 -14.39 12.37
CA ARG A 359 -29.01 -14.55 11.90
C ARG A 359 -28.83 -15.81 11.04
N LEU A 360 -27.99 -15.72 10.01
CA LEU A 360 -27.34 -16.89 9.40
C LEU A 360 -25.99 -16.48 8.78
N ILE A 361 -24.89 -16.78 9.48
CA ILE A 361 -23.52 -16.52 9.02
C ILE A 361 -22.82 -17.88 8.88
N VAL A 362 -22.94 -18.50 7.70
CA VAL A 362 -22.25 -19.75 7.32
C VAL A 362 -21.83 -19.75 5.83
N GLY A 363 -22.51 -19.00 4.96
CA GLY A 363 -22.39 -19.18 3.50
C GLY A 363 -21.06 -18.78 2.83
N ALA A 364 -20.20 -17.98 3.48
CA ALA A 364 -19.05 -17.36 2.79
C ALA A 364 -17.89 -18.33 2.50
N THR A 365 -17.52 -19.19 3.45
CA THR A 365 -16.35 -20.09 3.32
C THR A 365 -16.62 -21.28 2.41
N VAL A 366 -17.86 -21.78 2.39
CA VAL A 366 -18.27 -22.87 1.49
C VAL A 366 -18.24 -22.41 0.02
N LEU A 367 -18.61 -21.15 -0.26
CA LEU A 367 -18.68 -20.64 -1.63
C LEU A 367 -17.29 -20.56 -2.30
N VAL A 368 -16.26 -20.11 -1.58
CA VAL A 368 -14.89 -20.03 -2.11
C VAL A 368 -14.32 -21.42 -2.35
N ALA A 369 -14.53 -22.37 -1.43
CA ALA A 369 -14.12 -23.76 -1.61
C ALA A 369 -14.84 -24.41 -2.80
N ALA A 370 -16.15 -24.13 -2.98
CA ALA A 370 -16.93 -24.61 -4.12
C ALA A 370 -16.48 -23.99 -5.45
N LEU A 371 -16.09 -22.71 -5.48
CA LEU A 371 -15.56 -22.05 -6.68
C LEU A 371 -14.18 -22.59 -7.09
N VAL A 372 -13.27 -22.80 -6.14
CA VAL A 372 -11.95 -23.41 -6.41
C VAL A 372 -12.11 -24.88 -6.82
N ALA A 373 -13.04 -25.62 -6.21
CA ALA A 373 -13.39 -26.96 -6.68
C ALA A 373 -14.01 -26.93 -8.09
N ALA A 374 -14.88 -25.98 -8.40
CA ALA A 374 -15.54 -25.86 -9.70
C ALA A 374 -14.59 -25.43 -10.83
N THR A 375 -13.58 -24.60 -10.57
CA THR A 375 -12.56 -24.29 -11.58
C THR A 375 -11.66 -25.48 -11.87
N VAL A 376 -11.18 -26.19 -10.84
CA VAL A 376 -10.36 -27.41 -11.02
C VAL A 376 -11.16 -28.54 -11.66
N VAL A 377 -12.35 -28.86 -11.15
CA VAL A 377 -13.21 -29.93 -11.69
C VAL A 377 -13.75 -29.57 -13.07
N GLY A 378 -14.07 -28.29 -13.33
CA GLY A 378 -14.43 -27.83 -14.67
C GLY A 378 -13.31 -28.06 -15.68
N ILE A 379 -12.08 -27.63 -15.36
CA ILE A 379 -10.92 -27.81 -16.25
C ILE A 379 -10.58 -29.30 -16.42
N HIS A 380 -10.65 -30.13 -15.36
CA HIS A 380 -10.44 -31.58 -15.48
C HIS A 380 -11.54 -32.30 -16.29
N LEU A 381 -12.82 -31.90 -16.17
CA LEU A 381 -13.89 -32.47 -16.99
C LEU A 381 -13.72 -32.10 -18.47
N PHE A 382 -13.28 -30.88 -18.79
CA PHE A 382 -12.96 -30.48 -20.17
C PHE A 382 -11.63 -31.07 -20.68
N GLY A 383 -10.72 -31.50 -19.79
CA GLY A 383 -9.55 -32.32 -20.15
C GLY A 383 -9.92 -33.66 -20.82
N HIS A 384 -11.14 -34.17 -20.58
CA HIS A 384 -11.68 -35.35 -21.26
C HIS A 384 -12.34 -35.07 -22.62
N THR A 385 -12.24 -33.86 -23.17
CA THR A 385 -12.64 -33.56 -24.56
C THR A 385 -11.63 -34.08 -25.60
N SER A 386 -11.08 -35.28 -25.35
CA SER A 386 -10.48 -36.16 -26.37
C SER A 386 -11.56 -36.90 -27.19
N GLY A 387 -12.84 -36.69 -26.88
CA GLY A 387 -13.99 -37.29 -27.55
C GLY A 387 -14.09 -36.84 -29.02
N ASP A 388 -13.66 -37.74 -29.91
CA ASP A 388 -13.89 -37.77 -31.35
C ASP A 388 -13.82 -36.41 -32.08
N LEU A 389 -12.59 -35.87 -32.17
CA LEU A 389 -12.26 -34.75 -33.04
C LEU A 389 -12.43 -35.16 -34.51
N GLY A 390 -13.64 -34.97 -35.03
CA GLY A 390 -14.09 -35.39 -36.37
C GLY A 390 -13.17 -34.98 -37.54
N PRO A 391 -13.42 -35.54 -38.74
CA PRO A 391 -12.48 -35.51 -39.87
C PRO A 391 -12.07 -34.08 -40.23
N TYR A 392 -10.78 -33.81 -40.11
CA TYR A 392 -10.20 -32.49 -40.35
C TYR A 392 -10.43 -32.07 -41.80
N GLN A 393 -11.06 -30.91 -41.97
CA GLN A 393 -11.24 -30.28 -43.28
C GLN A 393 -9.99 -29.45 -43.60
N PRO A 394 -9.35 -29.63 -44.77
CA PRO A 394 -8.20 -28.84 -45.19
C PRO A 394 -8.44 -27.33 -45.09
N GLN A 395 -7.50 -26.61 -44.47
CA GLN A 395 -7.61 -25.16 -44.25
C GLN A 395 -6.74 -24.40 -45.25
N THR A 396 -7.27 -23.26 -45.72
CA THR A 396 -6.52 -22.29 -46.54
C THR A 396 -6.67 -20.92 -45.90
N LEU A 397 -5.57 -20.38 -45.39
CA LEU A 397 -5.54 -19.24 -44.48
C LEU A 397 -4.67 -18.13 -45.08
N ASN A 398 -5.28 -16.98 -45.37
CA ASN A 398 -4.53 -15.82 -45.87
C ASN A 398 -3.89 -15.09 -44.69
N THR A 399 -2.58 -15.32 -44.48
CA THR A 399 -1.77 -14.67 -43.45
C THR A 399 -1.10 -13.40 -43.98
N LYS A 400 -0.58 -12.56 -43.06
CA LYS A 400 0.22 -11.35 -43.34
C LYS A 400 1.32 -11.56 -44.40
N PHE A 401 1.88 -12.76 -44.48
CA PHE A 401 3.00 -13.10 -45.37
C PHE A 401 2.61 -14.07 -46.51
N GLY A 402 1.31 -14.28 -46.75
CA GLY A 402 0.78 -15.10 -47.85
C GLY A 402 -0.17 -16.20 -47.40
N THR A 403 -0.62 -17.00 -48.36
CA THR A 403 -1.59 -18.08 -48.14
C THR A 403 -0.91 -19.33 -47.57
N LEU A 404 -1.20 -19.63 -46.30
CA LEU A 404 -0.88 -20.91 -45.66
C LEU A 404 -1.94 -21.96 -46.05
N LYS A 405 -1.50 -23.18 -46.34
CA LYS A 405 -2.38 -24.34 -46.53
C LYS A 405 -2.04 -25.43 -45.52
N LEU A 406 -3.05 -26.00 -44.91
CA LEU A 406 -2.94 -27.11 -43.97
C LEU A 406 -3.86 -28.24 -44.45
N GLU A 407 -3.28 -29.29 -45.03
CA GLU A 407 -4.04 -30.41 -45.60
C GLU A 407 -4.44 -31.46 -44.54
N HIS A 408 -3.75 -31.45 -43.40
CA HIS A 408 -3.95 -32.37 -42.27
C HIS A 408 -3.98 -31.59 -40.95
N ARG A 409 -4.59 -32.18 -39.91
CA ARG A 409 -4.64 -31.59 -38.56
C ARG A 409 -3.23 -31.54 -37.96
N PRO A 410 -2.69 -30.36 -37.58
CA PRO A 410 -1.41 -30.27 -36.90
C PRO A 410 -1.40 -31.02 -35.56
N VAL A 411 -0.32 -31.73 -35.27
CA VAL A 411 -0.10 -32.48 -34.02
C VAL A 411 1.20 -32.10 -33.31
N ALA A 412 2.18 -31.54 -34.02
CA ALA A 412 3.46 -31.07 -33.48
C ALA A 412 3.52 -29.53 -33.54
N ILE A 413 2.76 -28.87 -32.66
CA ILE A 413 2.59 -27.42 -32.70
C ILE A 413 3.69 -26.71 -31.89
N ALA A 414 4.38 -25.73 -32.48
CA ALA A 414 5.22 -24.78 -31.74
C ALA A 414 4.45 -23.47 -31.55
N ALA A 415 4.19 -23.06 -30.29
CA ALA A 415 3.42 -21.86 -29.96
C ALA A 415 4.35 -20.74 -29.44
N LEU A 416 4.56 -19.71 -30.25
CA LEU A 416 5.67 -18.76 -30.09
C LEU A 416 5.23 -17.31 -29.81
N GLY A 417 4.09 -16.87 -30.34
CA GLY A 417 3.61 -15.50 -30.18
C GLY A 417 2.87 -15.26 -28.86
N PRO A 418 2.70 -13.98 -28.44
CA PRO A 418 1.96 -13.65 -27.22
C PRO A 418 0.52 -14.18 -27.27
N GLY A 419 0.12 -14.98 -26.27
CA GLY A 419 -1.21 -15.59 -26.20
C GLY A 419 -1.38 -16.88 -27.00
N ASP A 420 -0.48 -17.21 -27.94
CA ASP A 420 -0.58 -18.45 -28.73
C ASP A 420 -0.50 -19.73 -27.87
N PRO A 421 0.35 -19.82 -26.82
CA PRO A 421 0.36 -20.98 -25.92
C PRO A 421 -0.95 -21.19 -25.19
N ASP A 422 -1.63 -20.13 -24.74
CA ASP A 422 -2.96 -20.21 -24.12
C ASP A 422 -3.99 -20.67 -25.15
N ALA A 423 -4.02 -20.06 -26.35
CA ALA A 423 -4.93 -20.46 -27.41
C ALA A 423 -4.78 -21.96 -27.76
N VAL A 424 -3.56 -22.47 -27.96
CA VAL A 424 -3.30 -23.87 -28.30
C VAL A 424 -3.70 -24.83 -27.16
N LEU A 425 -3.27 -24.53 -25.92
CA LEU A 425 -3.56 -25.38 -24.76
C LEU A 425 -5.04 -25.36 -24.37
N SER A 426 -5.68 -24.20 -24.34
CA SER A 426 -7.12 -24.04 -24.04
C SER A 426 -8.01 -24.72 -25.08
N LEU A 427 -7.58 -24.80 -26.35
CA LEU A 427 -8.26 -25.59 -27.38
C LEU A 427 -8.08 -27.11 -27.22
N GLY A 428 -7.29 -27.58 -26.24
CA GLY A 428 -7.04 -29.00 -26.00
C GLY A 428 -6.02 -29.62 -26.97
N ALA A 429 -5.05 -28.83 -27.43
CA ALA A 429 -3.88 -29.31 -28.16
C ALA A 429 -2.62 -29.13 -27.29
N GLN A 430 -1.72 -30.12 -27.30
CA GLN A 430 -0.47 -30.05 -26.54
C GLN A 430 0.65 -29.61 -27.50
N PRO A 431 1.23 -28.41 -27.33
CA PRO A 431 2.34 -27.97 -28.16
C PRO A 431 3.61 -28.77 -27.82
N VAL A 432 4.47 -28.99 -28.82
CA VAL A 432 5.81 -29.57 -28.63
C VAL A 432 6.83 -28.55 -28.14
N LEU A 433 6.50 -27.26 -28.18
CA LEU A 433 7.39 -26.14 -27.86
C LEU A 433 6.60 -24.88 -27.49
N ILE A 434 7.02 -24.17 -26.43
CA ILE A 434 6.37 -22.95 -25.94
C ILE A 434 7.39 -21.82 -25.76
N ASN A 435 7.07 -20.62 -26.24
CA ASN A 435 7.73 -19.39 -25.81
C ASN A 435 7.01 -18.80 -24.58
N ALA A 436 7.74 -18.44 -23.52
CA ALA A 436 7.18 -17.81 -22.33
C ALA A 436 8.14 -16.81 -21.69
N ALA A 437 7.60 -15.72 -21.14
CA ALA A 437 8.40 -14.68 -20.50
C ALA A 437 9.31 -15.25 -19.39
N GLY A 438 10.59 -14.91 -19.44
CA GLY A 438 11.59 -15.43 -18.50
C GLY A 438 11.83 -16.95 -18.56
N ALA A 439 11.40 -17.63 -19.64
CA ALA A 439 11.47 -19.08 -19.81
C ALA A 439 10.73 -19.88 -18.72
N THR A 440 9.67 -19.31 -18.13
CA THR A 440 8.85 -19.98 -17.10
C THR A 440 7.38 -19.97 -17.48
N THR A 441 6.72 -21.13 -17.36
CA THR A 441 5.29 -21.25 -17.63
C THR A 441 4.47 -20.60 -16.50
N PRO A 442 3.56 -19.65 -16.80
CA PRO A 442 2.68 -19.07 -15.80
C PRO A 442 1.82 -20.11 -15.08
N SER A 443 1.59 -19.92 -13.78
CA SER A 443 0.88 -20.88 -12.91
C SER A 443 -0.56 -21.20 -13.35
N TRP A 444 -1.21 -20.30 -14.09
CA TRP A 444 -2.55 -20.51 -14.67
C TRP A 444 -2.55 -21.31 -15.98
N LEU A 445 -1.40 -21.45 -16.64
CA LEU A 445 -1.26 -22.22 -17.89
C LEU A 445 -0.84 -23.68 -17.63
N GLN A 446 -0.06 -23.91 -16.57
CA GLN A 446 0.39 -25.24 -16.15
C GLN A 446 -0.72 -26.31 -16.03
N PRO A 447 -1.95 -26.03 -15.53
CA PRO A 447 -3.00 -27.04 -15.40
C PRO A 447 -3.54 -27.61 -16.72
N LEU A 448 -3.24 -26.97 -17.86
CA LEU A 448 -3.63 -27.42 -19.20
C LEU A 448 -2.54 -28.30 -19.86
N MET A 449 -1.36 -28.41 -19.23
CA MET A 449 -0.20 -29.10 -19.80
C MET A 449 -0.14 -30.55 -19.28
N HIS A 450 -0.26 -31.50 -20.20
CA HIS A 450 -0.14 -32.94 -19.94
C HIS A 450 1.25 -33.49 -20.26
N SER A 451 2.06 -32.70 -20.97
CA SER A 451 3.49 -32.88 -21.18
C SER A 451 4.24 -31.63 -20.73
N THR A 452 5.56 -31.74 -20.52
CA THR A 452 6.46 -30.60 -20.31
C THR A 452 7.26 -30.35 -21.60
N PRO A 453 6.70 -29.64 -22.60
CA PRO A 453 7.48 -29.17 -23.75
C PRO A 453 8.62 -28.25 -23.27
N PRO A 454 9.72 -28.09 -24.05
CA PRO A 454 10.73 -27.10 -23.76
C PRO A 454 10.11 -25.69 -23.75
N VAL A 455 10.57 -24.87 -22.81
CA VAL A 455 10.13 -23.49 -22.62
C VAL A 455 11.34 -22.57 -22.74
N PHE A 456 11.23 -21.50 -23.53
CA PHE A 456 12.28 -20.51 -23.72
C PHE A 456 11.76 -19.07 -23.61
N ALA A 457 12.66 -18.09 -23.57
CA ALA A 457 12.34 -16.66 -23.45
C ALA A 457 12.49 -15.84 -24.76
N ALA A 458 13.13 -16.41 -25.79
CA ALA A 458 13.32 -15.80 -27.11
C ALA A 458 13.47 -16.89 -28.17
N ALA A 459 13.09 -16.59 -29.42
CA ALA A 459 12.98 -17.56 -30.52
C ALA A 459 14.33 -18.17 -30.95
N ASP A 460 14.74 -19.25 -30.27
CA ASP A 460 15.88 -20.07 -30.67
C ASP A 460 15.50 -20.99 -31.85
N ALA A 461 15.99 -20.64 -33.04
CA ALA A 461 15.78 -21.42 -34.25
C ALA A 461 16.33 -22.86 -34.16
N ALA A 462 17.36 -23.12 -33.34
CA ALA A 462 17.87 -24.46 -33.11
C ALA A 462 16.90 -25.29 -32.25
N ALA A 463 16.35 -24.71 -31.18
CA ALA A 463 15.30 -25.35 -30.38
C ALA A 463 14.01 -25.61 -31.20
N ILE A 464 13.60 -24.65 -32.03
CA ILE A 464 12.44 -24.80 -32.93
C ILE A 464 12.68 -25.93 -33.95
N THR A 465 13.87 -25.99 -34.56
CA THR A 465 14.25 -27.08 -35.47
C THR A 465 14.31 -28.44 -34.75
N ALA A 466 14.84 -28.49 -33.53
CA ALA A 466 14.98 -29.71 -32.74
C ALA A 466 13.62 -30.29 -32.30
N ALA A 467 12.62 -29.43 -32.04
CA ALA A 467 11.26 -29.83 -31.70
C ALA A 467 10.47 -30.43 -32.89
N LYS A 468 10.94 -30.22 -34.14
CA LYS A 468 10.34 -30.73 -35.39
C LYS A 468 8.82 -30.45 -35.52
N PRO A 469 8.39 -29.18 -35.43
CA PRO A 469 6.98 -28.85 -35.55
C PRO A 469 6.43 -29.15 -36.95
N ASP A 470 5.14 -29.51 -37.03
CA ASP A 470 4.36 -29.55 -38.27
C ASP A 470 3.57 -28.24 -38.52
N LEU A 471 3.39 -27.44 -37.47
CA LEU A 471 2.91 -26.07 -37.52
C LEU A 471 3.65 -25.20 -36.48
N ILE A 472 4.23 -24.10 -36.93
CA ILE A 472 4.62 -22.98 -36.07
C ILE A 472 3.45 -22.00 -36.01
N ILE A 473 3.13 -21.51 -34.82
CA ILE A 473 2.15 -20.45 -34.59
C ILE A 473 2.88 -19.29 -33.94
N ASP A 474 2.96 -18.16 -34.65
CA ASP A 474 3.43 -16.88 -34.13
C ASP A 474 2.52 -15.76 -34.65
N THR A 475 1.47 -15.48 -33.90
CA THR A 475 0.54 -14.37 -34.17
C THR A 475 0.98 -13.07 -33.49
N GLY A 476 2.26 -12.96 -33.11
CA GLY A 476 2.90 -11.72 -32.72
C GLY A 476 3.09 -10.73 -33.87
N ASP A 477 3.81 -9.64 -33.59
CA ASP A 477 4.20 -8.63 -34.60
C ASP A 477 5.46 -9.06 -35.36
N VAL A 478 5.40 -10.24 -35.97
CA VAL A 478 6.49 -10.88 -36.73
C VAL A 478 6.89 -10.02 -37.94
N ASP A 479 8.19 -9.90 -38.22
CA ASP A 479 8.74 -9.22 -39.40
C ASP A 479 9.11 -10.20 -40.53
N GLN A 480 9.44 -9.69 -41.72
CA GLN A 480 9.72 -10.54 -42.89
C GLN A 480 10.95 -11.46 -42.69
N PRO A 481 12.10 -11.00 -42.14
CA PRO A 481 13.22 -11.88 -41.80
C PRO A 481 12.85 -13.00 -40.83
N THR A 482 12.14 -12.69 -39.74
CA THR A 482 11.72 -13.70 -38.73
C THR A 482 10.75 -14.69 -39.33
N TYR A 483 9.75 -14.23 -40.09
CA TYR A 483 8.83 -15.12 -40.80
C TYR A 483 9.57 -16.04 -41.77
N ASN A 484 10.51 -15.53 -42.56
CA ASN A 484 11.28 -16.33 -43.51
C ASN A 484 12.11 -17.42 -42.79
N ALA A 485 12.65 -17.13 -41.60
CA ALA A 485 13.36 -18.11 -40.78
C ALA A 485 12.40 -19.20 -40.25
N LEU A 486 11.27 -18.84 -39.66
CA LEU A 486 10.27 -19.80 -39.16
C LEU A 486 9.70 -20.67 -40.28
N ALA A 487 9.33 -20.05 -41.40
CA ALA A 487 8.80 -20.73 -42.59
C ALA A 487 9.82 -21.66 -43.27
N SER A 488 11.12 -21.52 -42.99
CA SER A 488 12.15 -22.46 -43.44
C SER A 488 12.19 -23.76 -42.62
N ILE A 489 11.62 -23.76 -41.40
CA ILE A 489 11.57 -24.92 -40.50
C ILE A 489 10.26 -25.68 -40.68
N ALA A 490 9.12 -24.97 -40.67
CA ALA A 490 7.79 -25.55 -40.79
C ALA A 490 6.76 -24.53 -41.31
N PRO A 491 5.59 -24.97 -41.81
CA PRO A 491 4.47 -24.09 -42.12
C PRO A 491 4.19 -23.16 -40.93
N THR A 492 4.05 -21.85 -41.17
CA THR A 492 4.01 -20.84 -40.11
C THR A 492 2.73 -20.01 -40.18
N LEU A 493 1.87 -20.14 -39.17
CA LEU A 493 0.66 -19.33 -38.98
C LEU A 493 1.01 -18.01 -38.31
N THR A 494 1.00 -16.93 -39.08
CA THR A 494 1.01 -15.55 -38.56
C THR A 494 -0.40 -14.96 -38.55
N ARG A 495 -0.56 -13.69 -38.12
CA ARG A 495 -1.85 -12.97 -38.17
C ARG A 495 -2.46 -12.98 -39.59
N PRO A 496 -3.79 -12.81 -39.74
CA PRO A 496 -4.43 -12.68 -41.05
C PRO A 496 -3.82 -11.57 -41.91
N ALA A 497 -4.02 -11.68 -43.23
CA ALA A 497 -3.73 -10.60 -44.19
C ALA A 497 -4.73 -9.44 -44.05
N ASP A 498 -5.96 -9.73 -43.63
CA ASP A 498 -6.97 -8.72 -43.32
C ASP A 498 -6.74 -8.12 -41.93
N ASN A 499 -6.73 -6.79 -41.85
CA ASN A 499 -6.60 -6.00 -40.63
C ASN A 499 -7.84 -5.12 -40.36
N SER A 500 -8.99 -5.45 -40.97
CA SER A 500 -10.27 -4.76 -40.78
C SER A 500 -10.86 -4.89 -39.38
N GLN A 501 -10.45 -5.90 -38.61
CA GLN A 501 -10.87 -6.15 -37.22
C GLN A 501 -9.70 -5.94 -36.25
N ASP A 502 -10.00 -5.44 -35.06
CA ASP A 502 -9.01 -5.28 -34.00
C ASP A 502 -8.47 -6.63 -33.52
N TRP A 503 -7.14 -6.77 -33.48
CA TRP A 503 -6.48 -7.99 -33.04
C TRP A 503 -6.61 -8.16 -31.51
N THR A 504 -7.58 -8.98 -31.12
CA THR A 504 -7.91 -9.36 -29.75
C THR A 504 -7.60 -10.84 -29.50
N TRP A 505 -7.57 -11.27 -28.23
CA TRP A 505 -7.39 -12.69 -27.93
C TRP A 505 -8.57 -13.55 -28.44
N GLN A 506 -9.76 -12.97 -28.57
CA GLN A 506 -10.94 -13.63 -29.14
C GLN A 506 -10.78 -13.88 -30.64
N THR A 507 -10.29 -12.90 -31.41
CA THR A 507 -9.97 -13.09 -32.84
C THR A 507 -8.80 -14.04 -33.04
N GLN A 508 -7.78 -13.97 -32.18
CA GLN A 508 -6.63 -14.89 -32.15
C GLN A 508 -7.08 -16.34 -31.89
N LEU A 509 -7.94 -16.57 -30.89
CA LEU A 509 -8.46 -17.90 -30.57
C LEU A 509 -9.22 -18.49 -31.76
N ASN A 510 -10.10 -17.71 -32.40
CA ASN A 510 -10.84 -18.17 -33.59
C ASN A 510 -9.90 -18.46 -34.78
N TRP A 511 -8.85 -17.67 -34.97
CA TRP A 511 -7.85 -17.88 -36.03
C TRP A 511 -7.06 -19.18 -35.82
N VAL A 512 -6.50 -19.38 -34.61
CA VAL A 512 -5.80 -20.60 -34.21
C VAL A 512 -6.74 -21.81 -34.26
N ALA A 513 -7.98 -21.68 -33.78
CA ALA A 513 -8.96 -22.76 -33.82
C ALA A 513 -9.41 -23.13 -35.24
N THR A 514 -9.43 -22.19 -36.17
CA THR A 514 -9.66 -22.48 -37.59
C THR A 514 -8.52 -23.34 -38.12
N ALA A 515 -7.26 -22.92 -37.93
CA ALA A 515 -6.07 -23.68 -38.35
C ALA A 515 -6.02 -25.11 -37.75
N LEU A 516 -6.36 -25.26 -36.47
CA LEU A 516 -6.35 -26.55 -35.76
C LEU A 516 -7.62 -27.39 -35.98
N GLY A 517 -8.65 -26.87 -36.64
CA GLY A 517 -9.94 -27.54 -36.86
C GLY A 517 -10.73 -27.77 -35.55
N ARG A 518 -10.79 -26.75 -34.70
CA ARG A 518 -11.34 -26.77 -33.32
C ARG A 518 -12.29 -25.59 -33.03
N THR A 519 -12.98 -25.10 -34.06
CA THR A 519 -13.87 -23.91 -33.99
C THR A 519 -14.98 -24.02 -32.94
N ASP A 520 -15.53 -25.22 -32.73
CA ASP A 520 -16.58 -25.43 -31.72
C ASP A 520 -16.03 -25.30 -30.29
N ALA A 521 -14.79 -25.75 -30.05
CA ALA A 521 -14.12 -25.52 -28.78
C ALA A 521 -13.82 -24.04 -28.54
N ALA A 522 -13.37 -23.31 -29.57
CA ALA A 522 -13.21 -21.85 -29.48
C ALA A 522 -14.53 -21.16 -29.13
N LYS A 523 -15.62 -21.52 -29.81
CA LYS A 523 -16.95 -20.99 -29.50
C LYS A 523 -17.34 -21.27 -28.04
N THR A 524 -17.19 -22.51 -27.55
CA THR A 524 -17.48 -22.85 -26.14
C THR A 524 -16.65 -22.03 -25.15
N LEU A 525 -15.37 -21.78 -25.44
CA LEU A 525 -14.48 -20.95 -24.61
C LEU A 525 -14.89 -19.47 -24.62
N LEU A 526 -15.32 -18.94 -25.77
CA LEU A 526 -15.81 -17.56 -25.92
C LEU A 526 -17.15 -17.37 -25.20
N ASP A 527 -18.10 -18.27 -25.40
CA ASP A 527 -19.41 -18.27 -24.72
C ASP A 527 -19.22 -18.35 -23.18
N LYS A 528 -18.28 -19.20 -22.70
CA LYS A 528 -17.88 -19.27 -21.29
C LYS A 528 -17.31 -17.94 -20.78
N ALA A 529 -16.27 -17.41 -21.44
CA ALA A 529 -15.60 -16.18 -20.99
C ALA A 529 -16.56 -14.99 -20.96
N GLN A 530 -17.42 -14.86 -21.97
CA GLN A 530 -18.46 -13.84 -22.04
C GLN A 530 -19.48 -13.98 -20.90
N SER A 531 -19.84 -15.20 -20.52
CA SER A 531 -20.74 -15.49 -19.39
C SER A 531 -20.12 -15.14 -18.03
N GLU A 532 -18.86 -15.52 -17.79
CA GLU A 532 -18.11 -15.15 -16.57
C GLU A 532 -18.01 -13.62 -16.44
N GLN A 533 -17.60 -12.93 -17.51
CA GLN A 533 -17.45 -11.47 -17.51
C GLN A 533 -18.78 -10.72 -17.38
N ASN A 534 -19.87 -11.25 -17.96
CA ASN A 534 -21.22 -10.73 -17.74
C ASN A 534 -21.67 -10.89 -16.28
N THR A 535 -21.33 -12.02 -15.64
CA THR A 535 -21.62 -12.27 -14.23
C THR A 535 -20.87 -11.27 -13.35
N ILE A 536 -19.55 -11.14 -13.53
CA ILE A 536 -18.70 -10.15 -12.82
C ILE A 536 -19.27 -8.73 -12.96
N ARG A 537 -19.63 -8.31 -14.18
CA ARG A 537 -20.21 -6.98 -14.44
C ARG A 537 -21.56 -6.77 -13.72
N SER A 538 -22.32 -7.83 -13.47
CA SER A 538 -23.63 -7.76 -12.81
C SER A 538 -23.53 -7.68 -11.28
N GLU A 539 -22.53 -8.35 -10.70
CA GLU A 539 -22.26 -8.42 -9.26
C GLU A 539 -21.41 -7.22 -8.79
N HIS A 540 -20.33 -6.90 -9.51
CA HIS A 540 -19.36 -5.85 -9.18
C HIS A 540 -19.73 -4.50 -9.80
N ARG A 541 -20.94 -4.02 -9.50
CA ARG A 541 -21.46 -2.74 -10.03
C ARG A 541 -20.61 -1.50 -9.70
N SER A 542 -19.68 -1.59 -8.74
CA SER A 542 -18.71 -0.52 -8.45
C SER A 542 -17.66 -0.32 -9.55
N PHE A 543 -17.57 -1.22 -10.53
CA PHE A 543 -16.72 -1.08 -11.72
C PHE A 543 -17.41 -0.30 -12.86
N LEU A 544 -18.75 -0.38 -12.94
CA LEU A 544 -19.54 0.09 -14.08
C LEU A 544 -19.31 1.58 -14.36
N GLY A 545 -18.78 1.87 -15.55
CA GLY A 545 -18.59 3.24 -16.04
C GLY A 545 -17.40 3.99 -15.47
N LYS A 546 -16.74 3.48 -14.42
CA LYS A 546 -15.49 4.08 -13.91
C LYS A 546 -14.41 4.02 -14.98
N SER A 547 -13.71 5.14 -15.15
CA SER A 547 -12.61 5.25 -16.10
C SER A 547 -11.34 4.58 -15.57
N ALA A 548 -10.66 3.81 -16.41
CA ALA A 548 -9.49 3.02 -16.05
C ALA A 548 -8.32 3.25 -17.02
N VAL A 549 -7.09 3.15 -16.50
CA VAL A 549 -5.86 3.07 -17.30
C VAL A 549 -4.92 2.03 -16.71
N VAL A 550 -4.19 1.29 -17.56
CA VAL A 550 -3.11 0.39 -17.15
C VAL A 550 -1.78 1.03 -17.49
N ILE A 551 -0.92 1.20 -16.47
CA ILE A 551 0.43 1.75 -16.57
C ILE A 551 1.43 0.63 -16.27
N ASN A 552 2.39 0.41 -17.16
CA ASN A 552 3.56 -0.41 -16.89
C ASN A 552 4.62 0.47 -16.22
N TYR A 553 5.18 -0.04 -15.12
CA TYR A 553 6.25 0.56 -14.34
C TYR A 553 7.41 -0.43 -14.32
N THR A 554 8.38 -0.21 -15.20
CA THR A 554 9.51 -1.12 -15.43
C THR A 554 10.82 -0.40 -15.16
N GLY A 555 11.88 -1.11 -14.81
CA GLY A 555 13.15 -0.44 -14.53
C GLY A 555 14.24 -1.32 -13.93
N THR A 556 15.31 -0.63 -13.55
CA THR A 556 16.46 -1.13 -12.80
C THR A 556 16.55 -0.36 -11.47
N THR A 557 17.64 -0.53 -10.72
CA THR A 557 17.91 0.27 -9.52
C THR A 557 18.30 1.73 -9.82
N THR A 558 18.57 2.09 -11.08
CA THR A 558 19.04 3.43 -11.49
C THR A 558 18.19 4.11 -12.56
N THR A 559 17.35 3.37 -13.27
CA THR A 559 16.49 3.88 -14.35
C THR A 559 15.09 3.29 -14.28
N THR A 560 14.07 4.11 -14.55
CA THR A 560 12.66 3.69 -14.58
C THR A 560 12.01 4.20 -15.86
N THR A 561 11.24 3.33 -16.51
CA THR A 561 10.44 3.64 -17.70
C THR A 561 8.97 3.40 -17.38
N THR A 562 8.10 4.35 -17.75
CA THR A 562 6.66 4.25 -17.53
C THR A 562 5.88 4.45 -18.83
N THR A 563 4.97 3.53 -19.11
CA THR A 563 4.15 3.51 -20.34
C THR A 563 2.71 3.17 -20.02
N ALA A 564 1.75 3.78 -20.72
CA ALA A 564 0.35 3.36 -20.66
C ALA A 564 0.10 2.27 -21.71
N ALA A 565 -0.65 1.23 -21.36
CA ALA A 565 -1.19 0.30 -22.35
C ALA A 565 -2.24 1.05 -23.20
N ALA A 566 -2.12 0.94 -24.53
CA ALA A 566 -2.91 1.73 -25.46
C ALA A 566 -4.17 0.98 -25.93
N THR A 567 -5.25 1.68 -26.28
CA THR A 567 -6.46 1.07 -26.84
C THR A 567 -6.32 0.87 -28.35
N PRO A 568 -6.68 -0.31 -28.89
CA PRO A 568 -7.00 -1.57 -28.20
C PRO A 568 -5.73 -2.37 -27.84
N SER A 569 -5.74 -2.98 -26.65
CA SER A 569 -4.76 -3.96 -26.15
C SER A 569 -5.40 -4.94 -25.16
N PRO A 570 -4.79 -6.11 -24.87
CA PRO A 570 -5.37 -7.08 -23.93
C PRO A 570 -5.74 -6.50 -22.54
N PRO A 571 -4.93 -5.60 -21.92
CA PRO A 571 -5.32 -4.94 -20.67
C PRO A 571 -6.57 -4.06 -20.80
N SER A 572 -6.74 -3.32 -21.90
CA SER A 572 -7.91 -2.45 -22.07
C SER A 572 -9.18 -3.28 -22.29
N SER A 573 -9.12 -4.24 -23.23
CA SER A 573 -10.27 -5.07 -23.57
C SER A 573 -10.74 -5.97 -22.41
N TYR A 574 -9.83 -6.39 -21.52
CA TYR A 574 -10.22 -7.10 -20.30
C TYR A 574 -10.95 -6.18 -19.30
N LEU A 575 -10.48 -4.96 -19.08
CA LEU A 575 -11.14 -4.02 -18.16
C LEU A 575 -12.52 -3.59 -18.69
N GLU A 576 -12.63 -3.36 -20.00
CA GLU A 576 -13.88 -3.05 -20.68
C GLU A 576 -14.87 -4.22 -20.58
N SER A 577 -14.40 -5.47 -20.73
CA SER A 577 -15.29 -6.64 -20.62
C SER A 577 -15.90 -6.81 -19.23
N ILE A 578 -15.18 -6.47 -18.15
CA ILE A 578 -15.74 -6.49 -16.77
C ILE A 578 -16.47 -5.21 -16.36
N GLY A 579 -16.53 -4.18 -17.23
CA GLY A 579 -17.45 -3.04 -17.10
C GLY A 579 -16.83 -1.65 -16.86
N PHE A 580 -15.50 -1.53 -16.82
CA PHE A 580 -14.83 -0.22 -16.80
C PHE A 580 -14.97 0.47 -18.17
N THR A 581 -14.74 1.79 -18.22
CA THR A 581 -14.44 2.49 -19.47
C THR A 581 -12.93 2.68 -19.54
N TYR A 582 -12.26 2.31 -20.64
CA TYR A 582 -10.82 2.60 -20.74
C TYR A 582 -10.59 4.05 -21.16
N ASN A 583 -9.56 4.68 -20.61
CA ASN A 583 -9.27 6.09 -20.83
C ASN A 583 -8.92 6.37 -22.32
N PRO A 584 -9.72 7.18 -23.04
CA PRO A 584 -9.58 7.37 -24.48
C PRO A 584 -8.35 8.19 -24.89
N HIS A 585 -7.68 8.88 -23.95
CA HIS A 585 -6.42 9.59 -24.22
C HIS A 585 -5.33 8.63 -24.69
N TYR A 586 -5.28 7.41 -24.11
CA TYR A 586 -4.27 6.40 -24.43
C TYR A 586 -4.73 5.52 -25.61
N LYS A 587 -5.09 6.13 -26.73
CA LYS A 587 -5.40 5.41 -27.97
C LYS A 587 -4.17 5.37 -28.89
N ARG A 588 -3.84 4.19 -29.43
CA ARG A 588 -2.75 4.10 -30.43
C ARG A 588 -3.22 4.55 -31.81
N SER A 589 -2.31 5.14 -32.57
CA SER A 589 -2.47 5.27 -34.03
C SER A 589 -2.64 3.89 -34.67
N PRO A 590 -3.33 3.77 -35.83
CA PRO A 590 -3.37 2.52 -36.58
C PRO A 590 -1.96 2.00 -36.88
N GLY A 591 -1.69 0.73 -36.55
CA GLY A 591 -0.35 0.13 -36.65
C GLY A 591 0.69 0.62 -35.62
N GLY A 592 0.30 1.50 -34.69
CA GLY A 592 1.16 1.99 -33.61
C GLY A 592 1.42 0.95 -32.50
N PRO A 593 2.43 1.21 -31.64
CA PRO A 593 2.81 0.29 -30.57
C PRO A 593 1.66 0.07 -29.56
N PRO A 594 1.59 -1.10 -28.90
CA PRO A 594 0.57 -1.42 -27.91
C PRO A 594 0.77 -0.67 -26.57
N GLN A 595 1.87 0.04 -26.42
CA GLN A 595 2.18 0.91 -25.28
C GLN A 595 2.59 2.29 -25.79
N VAL A 596 2.18 3.34 -25.08
CA VAL A 596 2.56 4.73 -25.35
C VAL A 596 3.28 5.33 -24.13
N PRO A 597 4.16 6.34 -24.30
CA PRO A 597 4.85 6.98 -23.18
C PRO A 597 3.88 7.52 -22.13
N PHE A 598 4.21 7.36 -20.85
CA PHE A 598 3.41 7.89 -19.75
C PHE A 598 4.30 8.59 -18.72
N ASN A 599 3.92 9.80 -18.33
CA ASN A 599 4.55 10.55 -17.25
C ASN A 599 3.48 11.09 -16.30
N ILE A 600 3.45 10.60 -15.06
CA ILE A 600 2.48 11.05 -14.06
C ILE A 600 2.69 12.50 -13.56
N ASN A 601 3.81 13.12 -13.93
CA ASN A 601 4.06 14.55 -13.71
C ASN A 601 3.48 15.44 -14.81
N ASP A 602 3.05 14.87 -15.93
CA ASP A 602 2.58 15.64 -17.07
C ASP A 602 1.30 16.41 -16.72
N VAL A 603 1.23 17.67 -17.18
CA VAL A 603 0.12 18.57 -16.88
C VAL A 603 -1.13 18.11 -17.62
N ASP A 604 -0.97 17.57 -18.82
CA ASP A 604 -2.08 17.06 -19.65
C ASP A 604 -2.74 15.83 -19.01
N TYR A 605 -2.00 15.04 -18.22
CA TYR A 605 -2.59 13.94 -17.45
C TYR A 605 -3.44 14.45 -16.28
N ILE A 606 -3.18 15.64 -15.74
CA ILE A 606 -3.98 16.21 -14.64
C ILE A 606 -5.41 16.51 -15.11
N GLY A 607 -5.59 16.94 -16.36
CA GLY A 607 -6.90 17.15 -16.97
C GLY A 607 -7.59 15.88 -17.47
N GLN A 608 -6.87 14.76 -17.58
CA GLN A 608 -7.33 13.52 -18.23
C GLN A 608 -7.13 12.28 -17.33
N ARG A 609 -7.27 12.47 -16.01
CA ARG A 609 -7.14 11.41 -15.01
C ARG A 609 -8.25 10.38 -15.12
N SER A 610 -7.91 9.14 -14.75
CA SER A 610 -8.84 8.03 -14.63
C SER A 610 -9.34 7.88 -13.19
N ASP A 611 -10.52 7.30 -12.96
CA ASP A 611 -11.01 6.89 -11.64
C ASP A 611 -10.16 5.77 -11.02
N VAL A 612 -9.51 4.97 -11.87
CA VAL A 612 -8.69 3.81 -11.51
C VAL A 612 -7.40 3.79 -12.36
N MET A 613 -6.26 3.50 -11.72
CA MET A 613 -4.99 3.20 -12.37
C MET A 613 -4.52 1.82 -11.94
N LEU A 614 -4.35 0.89 -12.88
CA LEU A 614 -3.65 -0.39 -12.63
C LEU A 614 -2.17 -0.17 -12.91
N LEU A 615 -1.31 -0.34 -11.91
CA LEU A 615 0.14 -0.12 -12.04
C LEU A 615 0.87 -1.47 -12.03
N LEU A 616 1.19 -1.97 -13.23
CA LEU A 616 1.94 -3.22 -13.47
C LEU A 616 3.42 -2.97 -13.16
N ARG A 617 3.92 -3.50 -12.04
CA ARG A 617 5.31 -3.31 -11.58
C ARG A 617 6.19 -4.50 -11.94
N THR A 618 7.29 -4.24 -12.63
CA THR A 618 8.37 -5.23 -12.87
C THR A 618 9.76 -4.66 -12.54
N ASP A 619 9.81 -3.62 -11.70
CA ASP A 619 11.05 -3.01 -11.20
C ASP A 619 11.63 -3.80 -10.00
N PRO A 620 12.90 -3.57 -9.59
CA PRO A 620 13.52 -4.32 -8.50
C PRO A 620 12.91 -4.12 -7.10
N ALA A 621 11.97 -3.18 -6.92
CA ALA A 621 11.19 -2.99 -5.70
C ALA A 621 9.72 -3.46 -5.85
N ALA A 622 9.41 -4.21 -6.90
CA ALA A 622 8.16 -4.96 -7.02
C ALA A 622 8.17 -6.21 -6.10
N GLY A 623 7.02 -6.52 -5.49
CA GLY A 623 6.85 -7.62 -4.54
C GLY A 623 6.06 -7.20 -3.29
N GLY A 624 5.00 -7.95 -2.98
CA GLY A 624 4.14 -7.74 -1.80
C GLY A 624 2.96 -6.77 -1.99
N GLY A 625 2.66 -6.34 -3.22
CA GLY A 625 1.55 -5.42 -3.55
C GLY A 625 1.79 -3.96 -3.13
N GLY A 626 2.99 -3.63 -2.67
CA GLY A 626 3.31 -2.37 -2.01
C GLY A 626 3.68 -1.21 -2.93
N TYR A 627 3.58 0.00 -2.39
CA TYR A 627 3.97 1.25 -3.04
C TYR A 627 5.48 1.58 -2.89
N ALA A 628 6.27 0.69 -2.27
CA ALA A 628 7.68 0.92 -1.96
C ALA A 628 8.50 1.20 -3.22
N GLY A 629 9.24 2.31 -3.23
CA GLY A 629 10.05 2.76 -4.38
C GLY A 629 9.29 3.51 -5.48
N LEU A 630 7.96 3.68 -5.38
CA LEU A 630 7.21 4.50 -6.34
C LEU A 630 7.38 6.00 -6.08
N PRO A 631 7.52 6.84 -7.14
CA PRO A 631 7.48 8.29 -7.02
C PRO A 631 6.18 8.79 -6.37
N ALA A 632 6.29 9.80 -5.50
CA ALA A 632 5.18 10.29 -4.67
C ALA A 632 3.91 10.71 -5.45
N LYS A 633 4.01 10.98 -6.75
CA LYS A 633 2.87 11.27 -7.64
C LYS A 633 1.95 10.07 -7.86
N TYR A 634 2.47 8.84 -7.80
CA TYR A 634 1.67 7.63 -7.85
C TYR A 634 0.92 7.43 -6.54
N THR A 635 1.59 7.58 -5.38
CA THR A 635 0.92 7.50 -4.08
C THR A 635 -0.04 8.67 -3.82
N SER A 636 0.17 9.83 -4.46
CA SER A 636 -0.77 10.96 -4.48
C SER A 636 -1.73 10.94 -5.69
N PHE A 637 -1.99 9.77 -6.28
CA PHE A 637 -2.95 9.65 -7.37
C PHE A 637 -4.38 9.93 -6.86
N GLY A 638 -5.13 10.78 -7.58
CA GLY A 638 -6.46 11.23 -7.14
C GLY A 638 -7.59 10.22 -7.36
N GLY A 639 -7.30 9.07 -7.97
CA GLY A 639 -8.21 7.94 -8.13
C GLY A 639 -7.71 6.71 -7.38
N THR A 640 -8.26 5.53 -7.70
CA THR A 640 -7.86 4.27 -7.08
C THR A 640 -6.59 3.73 -7.74
N LEU A 641 -5.45 3.75 -7.05
CA LEU A 641 -4.21 3.12 -7.54
C LEU A 641 -4.15 1.65 -7.13
N VAL A 642 -4.21 0.76 -8.12
CA VAL A 642 -4.18 -0.70 -7.98
C VAL A 642 -2.81 -1.21 -8.41
N VAL A 643 -1.88 -1.37 -7.46
CA VAL A 643 -0.54 -1.92 -7.73
C VAL A 643 -0.63 -3.41 -8.02
N ILE A 644 -0.09 -3.86 -9.15
CA ILE A 644 -0.07 -5.25 -9.59
C ILE A 644 1.38 -5.64 -9.88
N ASP A 645 1.90 -6.56 -9.09
CA ASP A 645 3.32 -6.96 -9.04
C ASP A 645 3.50 -8.48 -9.06
N ASP A 646 2.41 -9.25 -9.02
CA ASP A 646 2.41 -10.69 -9.26
C ASP A 646 2.70 -10.98 -10.75
N PRO A 647 3.80 -11.70 -11.08
CA PRO A 647 4.15 -11.99 -12.47
C PRO A 647 3.09 -12.78 -13.23
N ALA A 648 2.30 -13.63 -12.56
CA ALA A 648 1.26 -14.42 -13.21
C ALA A 648 0.10 -13.54 -13.70
N THR A 649 -0.34 -12.59 -12.87
CA THR A 649 -1.34 -11.56 -13.22
C THR A 649 -0.82 -10.57 -14.27
N ILE A 650 0.43 -10.11 -14.17
CA ILE A 650 1.04 -9.22 -15.18
C ILE A 650 1.09 -9.92 -16.55
N THR A 651 1.50 -11.19 -16.57
CA THR A 651 1.57 -11.97 -17.82
C THR A 651 0.17 -12.18 -18.40
N ALA A 652 -0.79 -12.65 -17.59
CA ALA A 652 -2.17 -12.88 -18.05
C ALA A 652 -2.82 -11.62 -18.64
N LEU A 653 -2.64 -10.46 -17.98
CA LEU A 653 -3.25 -9.21 -18.42
C LEU A 653 -2.61 -8.68 -19.71
N ASN A 654 -1.31 -8.91 -19.92
CA ASN A 654 -0.59 -8.48 -21.12
C ASN A 654 -0.72 -9.44 -22.31
N THR A 655 -0.95 -10.75 -22.11
CA THR A 655 -1.22 -11.68 -23.23
C THR A 655 -2.70 -11.75 -23.61
N GLY A 656 -3.60 -11.75 -22.62
CA GLY A 656 -4.94 -12.28 -22.82
C GLY A 656 -4.92 -13.79 -23.13
N GLY A 657 -6.08 -14.31 -23.57
CA GLY A 657 -6.34 -15.73 -23.82
C GLY A 657 -7.41 -16.33 -22.89
N PRO A 658 -7.97 -17.51 -23.18
CA PRO A 658 -9.02 -18.12 -22.36
C PRO A 658 -8.59 -18.44 -20.91
N ALA A 659 -7.43 -19.07 -20.72
CA ALA A 659 -6.93 -19.43 -19.39
C ALA A 659 -6.50 -18.19 -18.61
N ALA A 660 -5.79 -17.26 -19.26
CA ALA A 660 -5.46 -15.94 -18.72
C ALA A 660 -6.72 -15.19 -18.27
N THR A 661 -7.78 -15.17 -19.09
CA THR A 661 -9.06 -14.53 -18.75
C THR A 661 -9.72 -15.17 -17.53
N SER A 662 -9.83 -16.50 -17.48
CA SER A 662 -10.48 -17.20 -16.34
C SER A 662 -9.65 -17.06 -15.04
N TYR A 663 -8.32 -16.93 -15.15
CA TYR A 663 -7.45 -16.56 -14.03
C TYR A 663 -7.68 -15.12 -13.55
N LEU A 664 -7.70 -14.13 -14.45
CA LEU A 664 -7.95 -12.73 -14.11
C LEU A 664 -9.34 -12.51 -13.51
N ASN A 665 -10.36 -13.23 -14.02
CA ASN A 665 -11.72 -13.28 -13.52
C ASN A 665 -11.78 -13.67 -12.02
N THR A 666 -10.74 -14.35 -11.50
CA THR A 666 -10.57 -14.65 -10.07
C THR A 666 -9.57 -13.70 -9.40
N ALA A 667 -8.31 -13.73 -9.82
CA ALA A 667 -7.20 -13.08 -9.13
C ALA A 667 -7.27 -11.55 -9.19
N LEU A 668 -7.49 -10.99 -10.40
CA LEU A 668 -7.57 -9.54 -10.59
C LEU A 668 -8.90 -8.99 -10.08
N VAL A 669 -10.03 -9.67 -10.33
CA VAL A 669 -11.35 -9.23 -9.81
C VAL A 669 -11.37 -9.18 -8.28
N THR A 670 -10.76 -10.14 -7.59
CA THR A 670 -10.61 -10.11 -6.12
C THR A 670 -9.82 -8.87 -5.69
N LYS A 671 -8.68 -8.58 -6.34
CA LYS A 671 -7.81 -7.45 -6.01
C LYS A 671 -8.49 -6.09 -6.29
N LEU A 672 -9.21 -5.98 -7.41
CA LEU A 672 -10.03 -4.81 -7.77
C LEU A 672 -11.16 -4.59 -6.75
N THR A 673 -11.91 -5.63 -6.38
CA THR A 673 -13.04 -5.53 -5.43
C THR A 673 -12.60 -5.05 -4.04
N ASN A 674 -11.41 -5.48 -3.59
CA ASN A 674 -10.85 -5.07 -2.30
C ASN A 674 -10.42 -3.59 -2.27
N GLN A 675 -10.31 -2.91 -3.42
CA GLN A 675 -9.82 -1.53 -3.52
C GLN A 675 -10.84 -0.56 -4.14
N ILE A 676 -11.79 -1.04 -4.94
CA ILE A 676 -12.74 -0.23 -5.72
C ILE A 676 -14.14 -0.33 -5.09
N HIS A 677 -14.45 0.64 -4.22
CA HIS A 677 -15.75 0.82 -3.56
C HIS A 677 -16.68 1.77 -4.33
#